data_AF-A0A9P9KJV3-F1
#
_entry.id   AF-A0A9P9KJV3-F1
#
_cell.length_a   1.000
_cell.length_b   1.000
_cell.length_c   1.000
_cell.angle_alpha   90.00
_cell.angle_beta   90.00
_cell.angle_gamma   90.00
#
_symmetry.space_group_name_H-M   'P 1'
#
loop_
_entity.id
_entity.type
_entity.pdbx_description
1 polymer ?
#
loop_
_entity_poly.entity_id
_entity_poly.type
_entity_poly.pdbx_seq_one_letter_code
_entity_poly.pdbx_strand_id
1 'polypeptide(L)'
;MNDQSKPIRVAVIGGGIAGLLLGQLLSSAPGIDAHVFERYENEDSLSGYRIQLSLEILNLLKIHLPPDTWAKVLPSVAKTPKEGYYHSCFMRPNGHVFYTYLPEEFRRTAAVSRIRLRKGLLHESEKWLTTGKKFTAYEEMKDGTIKANFADGSSHVCDLIVGADGITSRVRRTLLPSVQTVQTDLVIIYFKVPYTREVESMIPYKTGSLVLYPNGQEITIMTWQNPEKPYAKGLDPEHIDPETSYVMVGFGSRLEDFADQSKSPAEMTPHELKAECISRANAHPTHPSIKALVELIVTDSAYANVFRMVDVRAACAMEDAVDLSRTIMRFPGTPVEKRAGMLREYVDKMRARRLKERKRSAFVMNICFFGTTPLRAAVRDYGMEIANVWLTASGFVKFTILVLVIGAFVGGIWGLNGEFLGKLAEGLRQRIDLHHDDQGSGDRVFPLSFLDTYFMPVDVVLVINGTLDKDRLCASLSKTLSLYPPVYGRFRRPSAATQGELSLHLYHPVPLYWQTNHEGAFHPSVWKSFINRITTKKVLNGQAPLLQITVTYLPSTCQTVLGVSFCHVLGDALSLYQLLKAWQNIHTQEVTSIPPPVTERIRFKSALKTVSVNEIPRRLPRRSQQFSPTLISKIKAYAPLVHTIMFKTLEYARFDVTADDLSILVEKTRARLHPTTCSTQDAFKAYLLKALNRFVYNGLTAYSRVTRIVTIVDARKTRNMPEEYFGNCITAVDTPYLAASKNLSEVALAVREGVIGLTPEKLAKGDEWIQSIQNVNGLMDLTPAFDPDTLYVDDWTKVSMEEINFGQGQEMFCQPLEVEALPVRNWCMIYRAKASNDAGGGKRLGYQVQVSVPKGRAAELAKGIALDVQEGFDEYFW
;
A
#
# COMPACT_ATOMS: atom_id res chain seq x y z
N MET A 1 38.06 19.21 -46.93
CA MET A 1 38.68 18.08 -46.21
C MET A 1 37.75 17.71 -45.08
N ASN A 2 37.29 16.45 -45.05
CA ASN A 2 36.36 15.90 -44.06
C ASN A 2 36.95 15.98 -42.65
N ASP A 3 36.39 16.81 -41.79
CA ASP A 3 36.59 16.67 -40.34
C ASP A 3 35.65 15.56 -39.85
N GLN A 4 36.08 14.30 -40.02
CA GLN A 4 35.38 13.19 -39.39
C GLN A 4 35.63 13.29 -37.89
N SER A 5 34.63 13.80 -37.16
CA SER A 5 34.61 13.78 -35.69
C SER A 5 35.00 12.37 -35.20
N LYS A 6 35.98 12.30 -34.28
CA LYS A 6 36.40 11.01 -33.67
C LYS A 6 35.18 10.23 -33.18
N PRO A 7 35.13 8.90 -33.41
CA PRO A 7 34.02 8.09 -32.96
C PRO A 7 33.89 8.12 -31.44
N ILE A 8 32.66 8.02 -30.96
CA ILE A 8 32.33 8.03 -29.53
C ILE A 8 32.57 6.63 -28.98
N ARG A 9 33.48 6.51 -28.02
CA ARG A 9 33.87 5.24 -27.41
C ARG A 9 32.90 4.87 -26.29
N VAL A 10 32.29 3.71 -26.38
CA VAL A 10 31.29 3.22 -25.43
C VAL A 10 31.76 1.90 -24.83
N ALA A 11 32.06 1.88 -23.53
CA ALA A 11 32.38 0.66 -22.80
C ALA A 11 31.13 0.09 -22.12
N VAL A 12 30.72 -1.11 -22.52
CA VAL A 12 29.59 -1.84 -21.92
C VAL A 12 30.17 -2.90 -20.97
N ILE A 13 29.91 -2.76 -19.68
CA ILE A 13 30.39 -3.69 -18.65
C ILE A 13 29.33 -4.76 -18.40
N GLY A 14 29.60 -6.00 -18.80
CA GLY A 14 28.71 -7.15 -18.68
C GLY A 14 28.16 -7.59 -20.02
N GLY A 15 28.51 -8.81 -20.44
CA GLY A 15 28.05 -9.47 -21.65
C GLY A 15 26.85 -10.38 -21.41
N GLY A 16 25.89 -9.98 -20.56
CA GLY A 16 24.57 -10.62 -20.48
C GLY A 16 23.71 -10.31 -21.71
N ILE A 17 22.44 -10.75 -21.75
CA ILE A 17 21.56 -10.52 -22.92
C ILE A 17 21.46 -9.03 -23.29
N ALA A 18 21.23 -8.17 -22.31
CA ALA A 18 21.09 -6.73 -22.55
C ALA A 18 22.40 -6.10 -23.04
N GLY A 19 23.54 -6.53 -22.48
CA GLY A 19 24.86 -6.04 -22.88
C GLY A 19 25.26 -6.49 -24.29
N LEU A 20 25.04 -7.77 -24.62
CA LEU A 20 25.27 -8.28 -25.98
C LEU A 20 24.32 -7.64 -26.99
N LEU A 21 23.06 -7.45 -26.63
CA LEU A 21 22.10 -6.76 -27.49
C LEU A 21 22.54 -5.32 -27.74
N LEU A 22 22.96 -4.60 -26.70
CA LEU A 22 23.48 -3.24 -26.85
C LEU A 22 24.74 -3.21 -27.72
N GLY A 23 25.65 -4.18 -27.54
CA GLY A 23 26.83 -4.37 -28.38
C GLY A 23 26.47 -4.54 -29.86
N GLN A 24 25.59 -5.50 -30.18
CA GLN A 24 25.11 -5.74 -31.55
C GLN A 24 24.42 -4.52 -32.18
N LEU A 25 23.63 -3.79 -31.39
CA LEU A 25 22.95 -2.60 -31.90
C LEU A 25 23.95 -1.47 -32.19
N LEU A 26 24.98 -1.30 -31.38
CA LEU A 26 25.96 -0.22 -31.51
C LEU A 26 27.14 -0.56 -32.43
N SER A 27 27.48 -1.83 -32.63
CA SER A 27 28.67 -2.27 -33.38
C SER A 27 28.70 -1.79 -34.82
N SER A 28 27.52 -1.59 -35.42
CA SER A 28 27.37 -1.12 -36.80
C SER A 28 26.91 0.34 -36.89
N ALA A 29 26.87 1.06 -35.77
CA ALA A 29 26.39 2.44 -35.72
C ALA A 29 27.47 3.44 -36.19
N PRO A 30 27.21 4.30 -37.18
CA PRO A 30 28.19 5.28 -37.64
C PRO A 30 28.64 6.24 -36.54
N GLY A 31 29.94 6.46 -36.41
CA GLY A 31 30.52 7.39 -35.45
C GLY A 31 30.53 6.90 -33.99
N ILE A 32 30.31 5.60 -33.76
CA ILE A 32 30.37 4.96 -32.44
C ILE A 32 31.37 3.82 -32.48
N ASP A 33 32.18 3.72 -31.44
CA ASP A 33 33.10 2.62 -31.18
C ASP A 33 32.67 1.95 -29.87
N ALA A 34 31.88 0.87 -29.96
CA ALA A 34 31.30 0.22 -28.80
C ALA A 34 32.00 -1.12 -28.51
N HIS A 35 32.38 -1.32 -27.24
CA HIS A 35 33.06 -2.54 -26.80
C HIS A 35 32.42 -3.10 -25.54
N VAL A 36 32.13 -4.41 -25.53
CA VAL A 36 31.52 -5.15 -24.44
C VAL A 36 32.60 -5.94 -23.70
N PHE A 37 32.62 -5.83 -22.38
CA PHE A 37 33.55 -6.55 -21.51
C PHE A 37 32.78 -7.53 -20.62
N GLU A 38 33.08 -8.83 -20.74
CA GLU A 38 32.43 -9.90 -19.97
C GLU A 38 33.46 -10.60 -19.08
N ARG A 39 33.08 -10.90 -17.83
CA ARG A 39 33.96 -11.51 -16.83
C ARG A 39 34.15 -13.02 -17.02
N TYR A 40 33.16 -13.71 -17.59
CA TYR A 40 33.22 -15.15 -17.81
C TYR A 40 33.63 -15.51 -19.24
N GLU A 41 34.42 -16.57 -19.38
CA GLU A 41 34.74 -17.17 -20.69
C GLU A 41 33.58 -18.03 -21.21
N ASN A 42 32.91 -18.74 -20.30
CA ASN A 42 31.82 -19.68 -20.61
C ASN A 42 30.45 -19.18 -20.13
N GLU A 43 29.40 -19.85 -20.59
CA GLU A 43 28.01 -19.52 -20.28
C GLU A 43 27.67 -19.73 -18.79
N ASP A 44 26.79 -18.87 -18.26
CA ASP A 44 26.14 -19.07 -16.96
C ASP A 44 25.00 -20.11 -17.10
N SER A 45 24.90 -21.02 -16.13
CA SER A 45 23.81 -22.01 -15.92
C SER A 45 22.40 -21.45 -16.20
N LEU A 46 22.16 -20.20 -15.81
CA LEU A 46 20.93 -19.43 -16.02
C LEU A 46 20.54 -19.22 -17.48
N SER A 47 21.49 -19.38 -18.41
CA SER A 47 21.28 -19.21 -19.85
C SER A 47 20.40 -20.32 -20.42
N GLY A 48 20.31 -21.48 -19.78
CA GLY A 48 19.57 -22.63 -20.31
C GLY A 48 18.05 -22.45 -20.40
N TYR A 49 17.45 -21.51 -19.68
CA TYR A 49 16.00 -21.40 -19.50
C TYR A 49 15.29 -20.51 -20.53
N ARG A 50 13.96 -20.55 -20.57
CA ARG A 50 13.19 -19.67 -21.45
C ARG A 50 12.91 -18.33 -20.79
N ILE A 51 12.88 -17.28 -21.57
CA ILE A 51 12.29 -15.99 -21.22
C ILE A 51 11.02 -15.75 -22.03
N GLN A 52 10.32 -14.68 -21.73
CA GLN A 52 9.14 -14.25 -22.46
C GLN A 52 9.41 -12.86 -23.02
N LEU A 53 9.32 -12.70 -24.34
CA LEU A 53 9.51 -11.42 -25.01
C LEU A 53 8.21 -11.02 -25.70
N SER A 54 7.88 -9.73 -25.69
CA SER A 54 6.76 -9.24 -26.47
C SER A 54 7.06 -9.34 -27.96
N LEU A 55 6.01 -9.51 -28.78
CA LEU A 55 6.13 -9.48 -30.23
C LEU A 55 6.64 -8.10 -30.70
N GLU A 56 6.36 -7.05 -29.94
CA GLU A 56 6.90 -5.71 -30.17
C GLU A 56 8.43 -5.68 -30.03
N ILE A 57 8.98 -6.24 -28.94
CA ILE A 57 10.42 -6.38 -28.78
C ILE A 57 11.01 -7.21 -29.91
N LEU A 58 10.41 -8.36 -30.25
CA LEU A 58 10.90 -9.20 -31.34
C LEU A 58 10.89 -8.46 -32.69
N ASN A 59 9.86 -7.65 -32.95
CA ASN A 59 9.83 -6.78 -34.12
C ASN A 59 10.92 -5.71 -34.09
N LEU A 60 11.17 -5.09 -32.93
CA LEU A 60 12.27 -4.14 -32.77
C LEU A 60 13.63 -4.79 -33.04
N LEU A 61 13.86 -6.00 -32.51
CA LEU A 61 15.07 -6.78 -32.79
C LEU A 61 15.21 -7.07 -34.28
N LYS A 62 14.14 -7.50 -34.95
CA LYS A 62 14.12 -7.74 -36.39
C LYS A 62 14.45 -6.49 -37.21
N ILE A 63 13.99 -5.32 -36.77
CA ILE A 63 14.21 -4.04 -37.46
C ILE A 63 15.65 -3.54 -37.26
N HIS A 64 16.22 -3.74 -36.08
CA HIS A 64 17.45 -3.06 -35.68
C HIS A 64 18.71 -3.92 -35.63
N LEU A 65 18.58 -5.26 -35.51
CA LEU A 65 19.74 -6.13 -35.61
C LEU A 65 20.20 -6.28 -37.08
N PRO A 66 21.50 -6.49 -37.33
CA PRO A 66 21.98 -6.90 -38.64
C PRO A 66 21.20 -8.13 -39.15
N PRO A 67 20.82 -8.19 -40.45
CA PRO A 67 20.01 -9.29 -40.97
C PRO A 67 20.56 -10.69 -40.66
N ASP A 68 21.88 -10.88 -40.77
CA ASP A 68 22.54 -12.15 -40.48
C ASP A 68 22.50 -12.51 -38.98
N THR A 69 22.66 -11.52 -38.11
CA THR A 69 22.49 -11.68 -36.66
C THR A 69 21.05 -12.03 -36.30
N TRP A 70 20.07 -11.35 -36.90
CA TRP A 70 18.66 -11.69 -36.71
C TRP A 70 18.36 -13.13 -37.17
N ALA A 71 18.95 -13.58 -38.27
CA ALA A 71 18.80 -14.96 -38.74
C ALA A 71 19.33 -15.99 -37.72
N LYS A 72 20.33 -15.65 -36.90
CA LYS A 72 20.81 -16.48 -35.79
C LYS A 72 19.98 -16.34 -34.51
N VAL A 73 19.34 -15.19 -34.30
CA VAL A 73 18.45 -14.95 -33.15
C VAL A 73 17.08 -15.59 -33.33
N LEU A 74 16.52 -15.56 -34.54
CA LEU A 74 15.16 -16.03 -34.85
C LEU A 74 14.88 -17.48 -34.35
N PRO A 75 15.79 -18.45 -34.51
CA PRO A 75 15.57 -19.82 -34.02
C PRO A 75 15.46 -19.96 -32.49
N SER A 76 15.77 -18.90 -31.73
CA SER A 76 15.51 -18.87 -30.28
C SER A 76 14.03 -18.68 -29.95
N VAL A 77 13.24 -18.10 -30.85
CA VAL A 77 11.80 -17.89 -30.69
C VAL A 77 11.10 -19.23 -30.86
N ALA A 78 10.29 -19.62 -29.88
CA ALA A 78 9.56 -20.87 -29.90
C ALA A 78 8.59 -20.94 -31.09
N LYS A 79 8.29 -22.16 -31.54
CA LYS A 79 7.19 -22.41 -32.47
C LYS A 79 5.89 -21.83 -31.92
N THR A 80 5.21 -21.01 -32.71
CA THR A 80 3.89 -20.46 -32.36
C THR A 80 2.83 -21.57 -32.38
N PRO A 81 2.12 -21.83 -31.28
CA PRO A 81 0.96 -22.73 -31.29
C PRO A 81 -0.15 -22.20 -32.20
N LYS A 82 -1.03 -23.07 -32.69
CA LYS A 82 -2.16 -22.69 -33.57
C LYS A 82 -3.09 -21.67 -32.92
N GLU A 83 -3.17 -21.67 -31.59
CA GLU A 83 -4.06 -20.84 -30.79
C GLU A 83 -3.47 -19.47 -30.45
N GLY A 84 -2.16 -19.24 -30.68
CA GLY A 84 -1.44 -17.98 -30.40
C GLY A 84 -0.25 -18.13 -29.42
N TYR A 85 0.58 -17.09 -29.34
CA TYR A 85 1.95 -17.16 -28.81
C TYR A 85 2.10 -17.44 -27.29
N TYR A 86 1.10 -17.12 -26.46
CA TYR A 86 1.11 -17.46 -25.03
C TYR A 86 -0.30 -17.66 -24.45
N HIS A 87 -0.52 -18.83 -23.87
CA HIS A 87 -1.73 -19.27 -23.17
C HIS A 87 -1.35 -19.94 -21.85
N SER A 88 -1.67 -19.28 -20.73
CA SER A 88 -1.46 -19.87 -19.41
C SER A 88 -2.69 -19.83 -18.52
N CYS A 89 -2.66 -20.60 -17.45
CA CYS A 89 -3.71 -20.61 -16.45
C CYS A 89 -3.16 -20.60 -15.02
N PHE A 90 -3.99 -20.21 -14.05
CA PHE A 90 -3.81 -20.56 -12.66
C PHE A 90 -4.70 -21.73 -12.31
N MET A 91 -4.12 -22.69 -11.60
CA MET A 91 -4.79 -23.93 -11.24
C MET A 91 -4.45 -24.36 -9.82
N ARG A 92 -5.37 -25.13 -9.22
CA ARG A 92 -5.16 -25.78 -7.92
C ARG A 92 -4.30 -27.04 -8.10
N PRO A 93 -3.67 -27.55 -7.02
CA PRO A 93 -2.85 -28.75 -7.09
C PRO A 93 -3.59 -29.95 -7.68
N ASN A 94 -4.89 -30.08 -7.41
CA ASN A 94 -5.73 -31.18 -7.89
C ASN A 94 -6.06 -31.13 -9.40
N GLY A 95 -5.53 -30.18 -10.17
CA GLY A 95 -5.80 -30.07 -11.61
C GLY A 95 -6.86 -29.04 -11.98
N HIS A 96 -7.60 -28.49 -11.01
CA HIS A 96 -8.70 -27.58 -11.30
C HIS A 96 -8.18 -26.20 -11.77
N VAL A 97 -8.41 -25.88 -13.04
CA VAL A 97 -8.15 -24.56 -13.62
C VAL A 97 -9.21 -23.58 -13.15
N PHE A 98 -8.80 -22.52 -12.45
CA PHE A 98 -9.73 -21.54 -11.89
C PHE A 98 -9.56 -20.14 -12.49
N TYR A 99 -8.47 -19.91 -13.23
CA TYR A 99 -8.27 -18.66 -13.97
C TYR A 99 -7.48 -18.93 -15.25
N THR A 100 -7.94 -18.40 -16.38
CA THR A 100 -7.16 -18.43 -17.63
C THR A 100 -6.56 -17.06 -17.88
N TYR A 101 -5.24 -17.02 -17.94
CA TYR A 101 -4.49 -15.79 -18.11
C TYR A 101 -4.46 -15.40 -19.58
N LEU A 102 -5.43 -14.56 -19.97
CA LEU A 102 -5.67 -14.15 -21.36
C LEU A 102 -5.69 -12.62 -21.62
N PRO A 103 -4.89 -11.74 -20.97
CA PRO A 103 -4.79 -10.36 -21.44
C PRO A 103 -4.22 -10.30 -22.86
N GLU A 104 -4.76 -9.42 -23.71
CA GLU A 104 -4.34 -9.27 -25.10
C GLU A 104 -2.83 -8.97 -25.23
N GLU A 105 -2.29 -8.19 -24.30
CA GLU A 105 -0.86 -7.89 -24.20
C GLU A 105 0.02 -9.14 -24.07
N PHE A 106 -0.45 -10.17 -23.36
CA PHE A 106 0.31 -11.41 -23.16
C PHE A 106 0.15 -12.39 -24.32
N ARG A 107 -0.99 -12.38 -25.02
CA ARG A 107 -1.13 -13.10 -26.30
C ARG A 107 -0.11 -12.63 -27.33
N ARG A 108 0.40 -11.39 -27.17
CA ARG A 108 1.45 -10.79 -27.97
C ARG A 108 2.84 -10.98 -27.34
N THR A 109 3.11 -12.14 -26.76
CA THR A 109 4.44 -12.50 -26.28
C THR A 109 4.81 -13.91 -26.72
N ALA A 110 6.07 -14.15 -27.03
CA ALA A 110 6.59 -15.47 -27.41
C ALA A 110 7.56 -16.00 -26.34
N ALA A 111 7.56 -17.33 -26.18
CA ALA A 111 8.61 -18.01 -25.44
C ALA A 111 9.92 -17.95 -26.24
N VAL A 112 11.02 -17.59 -25.59
CA VAL A 112 12.32 -17.44 -26.23
C VAL A 112 13.36 -18.19 -25.42
N SER A 113 14.12 -19.09 -26.05
CA SER A 113 15.23 -19.80 -25.42
C SER A 113 16.36 -18.81 -25.17
N ARG A 114 16.69 -18.60 -23.90
CA ARG A 114 17.68 -17.60 -23.49
C ARG A 114 19.09 -17.95 -24.00
N ILE A 115 19.43 -19.24 -24.03
CA ILE A 115 20.71 -19.75 -24.53
C ILE A 115 20.83 -19.56 -26.04
N ARG A 116 19.78 -19.87 -26.80
CA ARG A 116 19.77 -19.66 -28.26
C ARG A 116 19.79 -18.18 -28.61
N LEU A 117 19.04 -17.36 -27.87
CA LEU A 117 19.07 -15.90 -28.03
C LEU A 117 20.49 -15.37 -27.79
N ARG A 118 21.15 -15.81 -26.71
CA ARG A 118 22.54 -15.45 -26.43
C ARG A 118 23.47 -15.88 -27.57
N LYS A 119 23.41 -17.14 -28.01
CA LYS A 119 24.22 -17.66 -29.13
C LYS A 119 24.02 -16.85 -30.40
N GLY A 120 22.77 -16.48 -30.70
CA GLY A 120 22.45 -15.61 -31.84
C GLY A 120 23.06 -14.21 -31.71
N LEU A 121 23.00 -13.60 -30.51
CA LEU A 121 23.62 -12.30 -30.23
C LEU A 121 25.14 -12.32 -30.19
N LEU A 122 25.77 -13.50 -30.05
CA LEU A 122 27.23 -13.66 -30.13
C LEU A 122 27.75 -13.77 -31.57
N HIS A 123 26.86 -13.88 -32.56
CA HIS A 123 27.26 -13.96 -33.96
C HIS A 123 28.11 -12.74 -34.36
N GLU A 124 29.31 -13.00 -34.86
CA GLU A 124 30.28 -11.97 -35.28
C GLU A 124 30.65 -10.96 -34.17
N SER A 125 30.66 -11.42 -32.91
CA SER A 125 30.96 -10.58 -31.75
C SER A 125 32.44 -10.37 -31.47
N GLU A 126 33.34 -11.10 -32.15
CA GLU A 126 34.78 -11.13 -31.86
C GLU A 126 35.45 -9.75 -31.98
N LYS A 127 34.85 -8.83 -32.75
CA LYS A 127 35.36 -7.48 -32.96
C LYS A 127 35.01 -6.49 -31.85
N TRP A 128 33.95 -6.73 -31.10
CA TRP A 128 33.40 -5.78 -30.13
C TRP A 128 33.13 -6.42 -28.75
N LEU A 129 33.45 -7.69 -28.55
CA LEU A 129 33.33 -8.40 -27.28
C LEU A 129 34.70 -8.91 -26.82
N THR A 130 35.02 -8.71 -25.54
CA THR A 130 36.15 -9.38 -24.88
C THR A 130 35.69 -10.05 -23.60
N THR A 131 35.88 -11.36 -23.53
CA THR A 131 35.61 -12.20 -22.35
C THR A 131 36.81 -12.23 -21.39
N GLY A 132 36.64 -12.80 -20.19
CA GLY A 132 37.68 -12.82 -19.15
C GLY A 132 37.98 -11.47 -18.50
N LYS A 133 37.27 -10.39 -18.88
CA LYS A 133 37.49 -9.02 -18.42
C LYS A 133 36.61 -8.68 -17.22
N LYS A 134 37.09 -9.05 -16.04
CA LYS A 134 36.41 -8.73 -14.77
C LYS A 134 36.63 -7.27 -14.39
N PHE A 135 35.61 -6.43 -14.59
CA PHE A 135 35.62 -5.02 -14.21
C PHE A 135 35.79 -4.83 -12.68
N THR A 136 36.57 -3.82 -12.30
CA THR A 136 36.88 -3.51 -10.89
C THR A 136 36.39 -2.13 -10.48
N ALA A 137 36.81 -1.09 -11.19
CA ALA A 137 36.50 0.32 -10.95
C ALA A 137 36.62 1.15 -12.23
N TYR A 138 36.08 2.36 -12.22
CA TYR A 138 36.32 3.36 -13.26
C TYR A 138 36.82 4.65 -12.63
N GLU A 139 37.59 5.42 -13.40
CA GLU A 139 38.12 6.73 -13.02
C GLU A 139 37.71 7.76 -14.08
N GLU A 140 37.21 8.91 -13.63
CA GLU A 140 36.99 10.07 -14.50
C GLU A 140 38.32 10.81 -14.68
N MET A 141 38.74 10.95 -15.94
CA MET A 141 39.98 11.59 -16.32
C MET A 141 39.78 13.11 -16.46
N LYS A 142 40.87 13.89 -16.36
CA LYS A 142 40.82 15.36 -16.44
C LYS A 142 40.27 15.89 -17.77
N ASP A 143 40.37 15.11 -18.83
CA ASP A 143 39.86 15.44 -20.16
C ASP A 143 38.37 15.06 -20.37
N GLY A 144 37.71 14.58 -19.31
CA GLY A 144 36.30 14.15 -19.34
C GLY A 144 36.09 12.74 -19.85
N THR A 145 37.16 12.01 -20.20
CA THR A 145 37.07 10.58 -20.57
C THR A 145 37.01 9.69 -19.32
N ILE A 146 36.61 8.44 -19.49
CA ILE A 146 36.45 7.46 -18.42
C ILE A 146 37.41 6.30 -18.65
N LYS A 147 38.25 6.01 -17.67
CA LYS A 147 39.14 4.84 -17.68
C LYS A 147 38.50 3.70 -16.89
N ALA A 148 38.13 2.61 -17.56
CA ALA A 148 37.67 1.37 -16.95
C ALA A 148 38.85 0.45 -16.62
N ASN A 149 38.93 -0.03 -15.38
CA ASN A 149 40.00 -0.90 -14.90
C ASN A 149 39.51 -2.35 -14.70
N PHE A 150 40.33 -3.32 -15.07
CA PHE A 150 40.02 -4.76 -14.99
C PHE A 150 40.96 -5.50 -14.03
N ALA A 151 40.51 -6.65 -13.54
CA ALA A 151 41.22 -7.43 -12.52
C ALA A 151 42.54 -8.03 -13.01
N ASP A 152 42.74 -8.15 -14.31
CA ASP A 152 43.99 -8.60 -14.95
C ASP A 152 45.04 -7.47 -15.07
N GLY A 153 44.75 -6.29 -14.53
CA GLY A 153 45.60 -5.09 -14.62
C GLY A 153 45.45 -4.30 -15.92
N SER A 154 44.67 -4.80 -16.88
CA SER A 154 44.38 -4.05 -18.10
C SER A 154 43.38 -2.91 -17.85
N SER A 155 43.33 -1.95 -18.76
CA SER A 155 42.38 -0.83 -18.71
C SER A 155 41.90 -0.44 -20.10
N HIS A 156 40.76 0.24 -20.17
CA HIS A 156 40.18 0.74 -21.42
C HIS A 156 39.63 2.15 -21.22
N VAL A 157 39.93 3.07 -22.13
CA VAL A 157 39.49 4.48 -22.06
C VAL A 157 38.32 4.70 -23.02
N CYS A 158 37.23 5.25 -22.49
CA CYS A 158 35.97 5.47 -23.22
C CYS A 158 35.37 6.85 -22.92
N ASP A 159 34.35 7.24 -23.67
CA ASP A 159 33.61 8.50 -23.47
C ASP A 159 32.28 8.25 -22.73
N LEU A 160 31.80 6.99 -22.72
CA LEU A 160 30.61 6.55 -22.00
C LEU A 160 30.81 5.14 -21.45
N ILE A 161 30.49 4.94 -20.17
CA ILE A 161 30.42 3.61 -19.55
C ILE A 161 28.97 3.21 -19.29
N VAL A 162 28.61 1.98 -19.66
CA VAL A 162 27.27 1.42 -19.45
C VAL A 162 27.38 0.17 -18.57
N GLY A 163 26.73 0.20 -17.40
CA GLY A 163 26.63 -0.96 -16.51
C GLY A 163 25.54 -1.93 -16.96
N ALA A 164 25.93 -3.05 -17.56
CA ALA A 164 25.09 -4.19 -17.95
C ALA A 164 25.44 -5.48 -17.17
N ASP A 165 26.12 -5.34 -16.03
CA ASP A 165 26.71 -6.39 -15.18
C ASP A 165 25.76 -6.90 -14.06
N GLY A 166 24.45 -6.71 -14.26
CA GLY A 166 23.37 -7.35 -13.50
C GLY A 166 23.19 -6.88 -12.05
N ILE A 167 22.53 -7.71 -11.23
CA ILE A 167 22.17 -7.36 -9.85
C ILE A 167 23.40 -7.07 -8.98
N THR A 168 24.53 -7.70 -9.28
CA THR A 168 25.80 -7.49 -8.58
C THR A 168 26.66 -6.38 -9.19
N SER A 169 26.08 -5.54 -10.06
CA SER A 169 26.80 -4.49 -10.78
C SER A 169 27.77 -3.71 -9.90
N ARG A 170 29.03 -3.67 -10.33
CA ARG A 170 30.08 -2.86 -9.69
C ARG A 170 29.99 -1.42 -10.17
N VAL A 171 29.67 -1.19 -11.45
CA VAL A 171 29.43 0.14 -12.00
C VAL A 171 28.36 0.87 -11.18
N ARG A 172 27.22 0.22 -10.92
CA ARG A 172 26.14 0.79 -10.09
C ARG A 172 26.60 1.07 -8.66
N ARG A 173 27.35 0.15 -8.04
CA ARG A 173 27.81 0.32 -6.65
C ARG A 173 28.75 1.51 -6.48
N THR A 174 29.62 1.76 -7.45
CA THR A 174 30.48 2.95 -7.47
C THR A 174 29.67 4.22 -7.70
N LEU A 175 28.73 4.21 -8.65
CA LEU A 175 27.94 5.40 -8.99
C LEU A 175 26.86 5.75 -7.95
N LEU A 176 26.28 4.75 -7.29
CA LEU A 176 25.14 4.87 -6.38
C LEU A 176 25.36 4.04 -5.09
N PRO A 177 26.32 4.43 -4.22
CA PRO A 177 26.72 3.63 -3.05
C PRO A 177 25.60 3.47 -2.00
N SER A 178 24.65 4.41 -1.94
CA SER A 178 23.50 4.35 -1.05
C SER A 178 22.42 3.35 -1.47
N VAL A 179 22.47 2.83 -2.70
CA VAL A 179 21.47 1.88 -3.22
C VAL A 179 21.92 0.44 -2.98
N GLN A 180 21.37 -0.17 -1.93
CA GLN A 180 21.67 -1.55 -1.55
C GLN A 180 20.70 -2.57 -2.21
N THR A 181 21.21 -3.78 -2.47
CA THR A 181 20.39 -4.93 -2.86
C THR A 181 19.91 -5.66 -1.62
N VAL A 182 18.61 -5.88 -1.48
CA VAL A 182 18.01 -6.58 -0.33
C VAL A 182 17.65 -7.99 -0.74
N GLN A 183 18.21 -9.01 -0.10
CA GLN A 183 17.76 -10.38 -0.33
C GLN A 183 16.36 -10.58 0.24
N THR A 184 15.49 -11.21 -0.54
CA THR A 184 14.14 -11.58 -0.11
C THR A 184 14.13 -12.99 0.45
N ASP A 185 13.01 -13.37 1.06
CA ASP A 185 12.77 -14.72 1.56
C ASP A 185 12.26 -15.69 0.48
N LEU A 186 12.13 -15.24 -0.77
CA LEU A 186 11.53 -16.01 -1.86
C LEU A 186 12.60 -16.73 -2.67
N VAL A 187 12.38 -18.02 -2.88
CA VAL A 187 13.25 -18.91 -3.66
C VAL A 187 12.47 -19.46 -4.82
N ILE A 188 13.14 -19.59 -5.97
CA ILE A 188 12.65 -20.39 -7.08
C ILE A 188 13.70 -21.39 -7.52
N ILE A 189 13.27 -22.64 -7.69
CA ILE A 189 14.08 -23.70 -8.28
C ILE A 189 13.52 -23.97 -9.67
N TYR A 190 14.36 -23.96 -10.70
CA TYR A 190 13.97 -24.34 -12.05
C TYR A 190 14.61 -25.66 -12.44
N PHE A 191 13.87 -26.42 -13.24
CA PHE A 191 14.30 -27.61 -13.96
C PHE A 191 13.73 -27.60 -15.38
N LYS A 192 14.26 -28.50 -16.22
CA LYS A 192 13.71 -28.83 -17.52
C LYS A 192 13.22 -30.27 -17.56
N VAL A 193 12.22 -30.51 -18.40
CA VAL A 193 11.76 -31.83 -18.84
C VAL A 193 11.79 -31.84 -20.37
N PRO A 194 12.40 -32.85 -21.04
CA PRO A 194 12.38 -32.93 -22.49
C PRO A 194 10.94 -32.99 -23.03
N TYR A 195 10.62 -32.15 -24.02
CA TYR A 195 9.29 -32.07 -24.61
C TYR A 195 9.08 -33.21 -25.62
N THR A 196 8.68 -34.38 -25.14
CA THR A 196 8.26 -35.50 -26.00
C THR A 196 6.74 -35.48 -26.24
N ARG A 197 6.22 -36.37 -27.09
CA ARG A 197 4.78 -36.49 -27.32
C ARG A 197 4.05 -36.98 -26.05
N GLU A 198 4.71 -37.83 -25.27
CA GLU A 198 4.21 -38.33 -23.99
C GLU A 198 4.12 -37.18 -22.98
N VAL A 199 5.18 -36.36 -22.86
CA VAL A 199 5.22 -35.20 -21.96
C VAL A 199 4.19 -34.14 -22.38
N GLU A 200 3.96 -33.94 -23.68
CA GLU A 200 2.92 -33.03 -24.16
C GLU A 200 1.53 -33.36 -23.59
N SER A 201 1.20 -34.65 -23.44
CA SER A 201 -0.06 -35.10 -22.83
C SER A 201 -0.16 -34.84 -21.31
N MET A 202 0.97 -34.60 -20.64
CA MET A 202 1.02 -34.32 -19.20
C MET A 202 0.88 -32.83 -18.88
N ILE A 203 1.00 -31.95 -19.88
CA ILE A 203 0.96 -30.50 -19.69
C ILE A 203 -0.48 -30.09 -19.36
N PRO A 204 -0.72 -29.49 -18.18
CA PRO A 204 -2.09 -29.27 -17.72
C PRO A 204 -2.87 -28.26 -18.57
N TYR A 205 -2.19 -27.30 -19.19
CA TYR A 205 -2.85 -26.26 -19.97
C TYR A 205 -1.94 -25.65 -21.05
N LYS A 206 -2.21 -25.99 -22.31
CA LYS A 206 -1.64 -25.35 -23.51
C LYS A 206 -0.13 -25.06 -23.41
N THR A 207 0.26 -23.79 -23.28
CA THR A 207 1.67 -23.36 -23.25
C THR A 207 2.21 -23.10 -21.85
N GLY A 208 1.35 -23.14 -20.83
CA GLY A 208 1.81 -23.05 -19.45
C GLY A 208 0.73 -23.01 -18.37
N SER A 209 1.15 -23.24 -17.14
CA SER A 209 0.29 -23.31 -15.96
C SER A 209 1.07 -22.82 -14.74
N LEU A 210 0.40 -22.11 -13.84
CA LEU A 210 0.88 -21.87 -12.48
C LEU A 210 -0.02 -22.65 -11.52
N VAL A 211 0.55 -23.64 -10.86
CA VAL A 211 -0.11 -24.48 -9.86
C VAL A 211 0.10 -23.82 -8.50
N LEU A 212 -0.96 -23.32 -7.88
CA LEU A 212 -0.87 -22.55 -6.63
C LEU A 212 -1.29 -23.38 -5.42
N TYR A 213 -0.40 -23.56 -4.46
CA TYR A 213 -0.67 -24.34 -3.26
C TYR A 213 -1.25 -23.47 -2.13
N PRO A 214 -2.02 -24.06 -1.19
CA PRO A 214 -2.60 -23.33 -0.06
C PRO A 214 -1.60 -22.87 1.02
N ASN A 215 -0.39 -23.42 1.02
CA ASN A 215 0.70 -23.06 1.93
C ASN A 215 1.63 -21.97 1.35
N GLY A 216 1.29 -21.41 0.18
CA GLY A 216 2.05 -20.32 -0.44
C GLY A 216 3.16 -20.79 -1.37
N GLN A 217 3.21 -22.09 -1.67
CA GLN A 217 4.11 -22.65 -2.68
C GLN A 217 3.48 -22.60 -4.07
N GLU A 218 4.32 -22.65 -5.11
CA GLU A 218 3.84 -22.74 -6.50
C GLU A 218 4.69 -23.69 -7.35
N ILE A 219 4.05 -24.27 -8.38
CA ILE A 219 4.75 -24.96 -9.48
C ILE A 219 4.42 -24.26 -10.80
N THR A 220 5.44 -23.77 -11.49
CA THR A 220 5.35 -23.12 -12.79
C THR A 220 5.66 -24.12 -13.89
N ILE A 221 4.75 -24.38 -14.81
CA ILE A 221 4.95 -25.28 -15.95
C ILE A 221 4.87 -24.44 -17.21
N MET A 222 5.91 -24.41 -18.04
CA MET A 222 5.91 -23.56 -19.23
C MET A 222 6.73 -24.14 -20.38
N THR A 223 6.21 -24.07 -21.60
CA THR A 223 6.83 -24.76 -22.74
C THR A 223 7.76 -23.85 -23.55
N TRP A 224 8.81 -24.44 -24.10
CA TRP A 224 9.57 -23.89 -25.22
C TRP A 224 9.79 -25.00 -26.26
N GLN A 225 9.19 -24.82 -27.44
CA GLN A 225 9.33 -25.73 -28.57
C GLN A 225 10.29 -25.12 -29.57
N ASN A 226 11.38 -25.82 -29.87
CA ASN A 226 12.30 -25.46 -30.93
C ASN A 226 11.54 -25.43 -32.27
N PRO A 227 11.59 -24.32 -33.04
CA PRO A 227 10.87 -24.20 -34.32
C PRO A 227 11.31 -25.23 -35.36
N GLU A 228 12.56 -25.70 -35.30
CA GLU A 228 13.14 -26.65 -36.24
C GLU A 228 12.93 -28.10 -35.78
N LYS A 229 12.94 -28.34 -34.46
CA LYS A 229 12.79 -29.66 -33.84
C LYS A 229 11.78 -29.62 -32.68
N PRO A 230 10.46 -29.55 -32.95
CA PRO A 230 9.45 -29.27 -31.93
C PRO A 230 9.33 -30.31 -30.82
N TYR A 231 9.86 -31.52 -31.03
CA TYR A 231 9.86 -32.61 -30.06
C TYR A 231 11.28 -33.08 -29.76
N ALA A 232 11.53 -33.44 -28.51
CA ALA A 232 12.73 -34.12 -28.07
C ALA A 232 12.78 -35.56 -28.63
N LYS A 233 13.98 -36.10 -28.86
CA LYS A 233 14.19 -37.44 -29.44
C LYS A 233 13.98 -38.58 -28.42
N GLY A 234 13.96 -38.27 -27.12
CA GLY A 234 13.82 -39.22 -26.03
C GLY A 234 13.87 -38.53 -24.67
N LEU A 235 13.80 -39.32 -23.61
CA LEU A 235 13.94 -38.89 -22.22
C LEU A 235 15.29 -39.38 -21.69
N ASP A 236 16.19 -38.45 -21.40
CA ASP A 236 17.39 -38.68 -20.59
C ASP A 236 17.16 -37.97 -19.25
N PRO A 237 17.14 -38.70 -18.11
CA PRO A 237 16.85 -38.12 -16.80
C PRO A 237 18.02 -37.31 -16.22
N GLU A 238 19.22 -37.42 -16.77
CA GLU A 238 20.43 -36.77 -16.25
C GLU A 238 20.90 -35.62 -17.12
N HIS A 239 20.63 -35.64 -18.43
CA HIS A 239 21.12 -34.62 -19.35
C HIS A 239 20.05 -34.07 -20.31
N ILE A 240 20.12 -32.76 -20.60
CA ILE A 240 19.32 -32.14 -21.66
C ILE A 240 20.11 -31.12 -22.49
N ASP A 241 20.23 -31.40 -23.79
CA ASP A 241 20.90 -30.49 -24.73
C ASP A 241 20.22 -29.09 -24.77
N PRO A 242 21.00 -28.01 -24.94
CA PRO A 242 20.49 -26.65 -25.11
C PRO A 242 19.44 -26.44 -26.21
N GLU A 243 19.47 -27.31 -27.22
CA GLU A 243 18.69 -27.26 -28.45
C GLU A 243 17.39 -28.05 -28.37
N THR A 244 17.28 -28.91 -27.35
CA THR A 244 16.14 -29.80 -27.15
C THR A 244 14.92 -28.98 -26.74
N SER A 245 13.76 -29.25 -27.34
CA SER A 245 12.49 -28.69 -26.88
C SER A 245 12.21 -29.15 -25.46
N TYR A 246 11.73 -28.26 -24.58
CA TYR A 246 11.55 -28.59 -23.16
C TYR A 246 10.32 -27.94 -22.54
N VAL A 247 9.88 -28.53 -21.44
CA VAL A 247 9.01 -27.91 -20.44
C VAL A 247 9.89 -27.41 -19.31
N MET A 248 9.83 -26.10 -19.03
CA MET A 248 10.42 -25.50 -17.84
C MET A 248 9.48 -25.74 -16.66
N VAL A 249 9.98 -26.39 -15.62
CA VAL A 249 9.25 -26.62 -14.37
C VAL A 249 9.94 -25.83 -13.25
N GLY A 250 9.25 -24.82 -12.74
CA GLY A 250 9.70 -23.96 -11.65
C GLY A 250 8.99 -24.31 -10.33
N PHE A 251 9.67 -24.17 -9.20
CA PHE A 251 9.14 -24.42 -7.86
C PHE A 251 9.43 -23.21 -6.99
N GLY A 252 8.40 -22.41 -6.68
CA GLY A 252 8.50 -21.23 -5.83
C GLY A 252 8.08 -21.51 -4.39
N SER A 253 8.82 -20.99 -3.41
CA SER A 253 8.48 -21.04 -1.97
C SER A 253 9.21 -19.97 -1.17
N ARG A 254 8.93 -19.89 0.14
CA ARG A 254 9.78 -19.17 1.08
C ARG A 254 10.99 -20.03 1.47
N LEU A 255 12.06 -19.37 1.92
CA LEU A 255 13.26 -20.02 2.47
C LEU A 255 12.93 -20.93 3.66
N GLU A 256 12.05 -20.46 4.55
CA GLU A 256 11.61 -21.20 5.75
C GLU A 256 10.86 -22.50 5.44
N ASP A 257 10.35 -22.66 4.21
CA ASP A 257 9.57 -23.83 3.80
C ASP A 257 10.43 -25.01 3.30
N PHE A 258 11.75 -24.82 3.13
CA PHE A 258 12.65 -25.90 2.69
C PHE A 258 12.80 -26.96 3.79
N ALA A 259 12.80 -28.24 3.43
CA ALA A 259 12.96 -29.31 4.42
C ALA A 259 14.35 -29.31 5.07
N ASP A 260 15.40 -29.12 4.26
CA ASP A 260 16.77 -28.98 4.75
C ASP A 260 17.11 -27.49 4.97
N GLN A 261 17.21 -27.11 6.25
CA GLN A 261 17.59 -25.76 6.68
C GLN A 261 19.10 -25.64 7.00
N SER A 262 19.89 -26.70 6.83
CA SER A 262 21.32 -26.71 7.17
C SER A 262 22.20 -25.96 6.17
N LYS A 263 21.72 -25.75 4.94
CA LYS A 263 22.43 -25.08 3.85
C LYS A 263 21.48 -24.23 3.00
N SER A 264 22.00 -23.23 2.30
CA SER A 264 21.18 -22.42 1.39
C SER A 264 20.71 -23.25 0.19
N PRO A 265 19.52 -22.98 -0.40
CA PRO A 265 19.11 -23.63 -1.65
C PRO A 265 20.11 -23.48 -2.81
N ALA A 266 20.93 -22.44 -2.79
CA ALA A 266 21.99 -22.23 -3.78
C ALA A 266 23.22 -23.16 -3.58
N GLU A 267 23.33 -23.81 -2.42
CA GLU A 267 24.42 -24.72 -2.03
C GLU A 267 23.99 -26.20 -2.10
N MET A 268 22.70 -26.46 -2.37
CA MET A 268 22.16 -27.80 -2.55
C MET A 268 22.59 -28.38 -3.90
N THR A 269 22.86 -29.68 -3.91
CA THR A 269 23.10 -30.44 -5.13
C THR A 269 21.81 -30.56 -5.96
N PRO A 270 21.91 -30.76 -7.29
CA PRO A 270 20.73 -30.96 -8.11
C PRO A 270 19.81 -32.11 -7.68
N HIS A 271 20.38 -33.18 -7.10
CA HIS A 271 19.61 -34.30 -6.56
C HIS A 271 18.87 -33.93 -5.28
N GLU A 272 19.49 -33.17 -4.37
CA GLU A 272 18.82 -32.64 -3.17
C GLU A 272 17.66 -31.72 -3.57
N LEU A 273 17.86 -30.83 -4.54
CA LEU A 273 16.81 -29.96 -5.08
C LEU A 273 15.66 -30.75 -5.71
N LYS A 274 15.97 -31.83 -6.46
CA LYS A 274 14.94 -32.71 -7.03
C LYS A 274 14.15 -33.43 -5.94
N ALA A 275 14.82 -33.95 -4.91
CA ALA A 275 14.18 -34.62 -3.78
C ALA A 275 13.24 -33.66 -3.01
N GLU A 276 13.68 -32.43 -2.77
CA GLU A 276 12.87 -31.35 -2.18
C GLU A 276 11.59 -31.11 -3.00
N CYS A 277 11.72 -30.95 -4.33
CA CYS A 277 10.58 -30.73 -5.21
C CYS A 277 9.59 -31.90 -5.25
N ILE A 278 10.08 -33.15 -5.27
CA ILE A 278 9.25 -34.36 -5.21
C ILE A 278 8.50 -34.43 -3.88
N SER A 279 9.19 -34.20 -2.76
CA SER A 279 8.61 -34.19 -1.42
C SER A 279 7.46 -33.19 -1.33
N ARG A 280 7.68 -31.96 -1.80
CA ARG A 280 6.67 -30.89 -1.82
C ARG A 280 5.46 -31.22 -2.69
N ALA A 281 5.68 -31.77 -3.88
CA ALA A 281 4.59 -32.19 -4.76
C ALA A 281 3.76 -33.33 -4.14
N ASN A 282 4.38 -34.21 -3.36
CA ASN A 282 3.74 -35.34 -2.71
C ASN A 282 3.04 -35.00 -1.38
N ALA A 283 3.46 -33.93 -0.70
CA ALA A 283 2.83 -33.45 0.54
C ALA A 283 1.40 -32.88 0.34
N HIS A 284 0.93 -32.79 -0.91
CA HIS A 284 -0.37 -32.22 -1.29
C HIS A 284 -1.08 -33.12 -2.30
N PRO A 285 -2.42 -32.98 -2.48
CA PRO A 285 -3.19 -33.71 -3.48
C PRO A 285 -2.93 -33.18 -4.90
N THR A 286 -1.68 -33.26 -5.33
CA THR A 286 -1.20 -32.81 -6.65
C THR A 286 -1.65 -33.79 -7.73
N HIS A 287 -2.13 -33.24 -8.85
CA HIS A 287 -2.64 -33.99 -10.00
C HIS A 287 -1.59 -34.99 -10.52
N PRO A 288 -1.96 -36.23 -10.88
CA PRO A 288 -1.01 -37.25 -11.31
C PRO A 288 -0.06 -36.81 -12.45
N SER A 289 -0.58 -36.12 -13.47
CA SER A 289 0.25 -35.61 -14.57
C SER A 289 1.31 -34.59 -14.11
N ILE A 290 1.00 -33.78 -13.10
CA ILE A 290 1.97 -32.83 -12.53
C ILE A 290 3.03 -33.60 -11.75
N LYS A 291 2.64 -34.60 -10.94
CA LYS A 291 3.61 -35.46 -10.23
C LYS A 291 4.55 -36.18 -11.21
N ALA A 292 4.00 -36.73 -12.31
CA ALA A 292 4.80 -37.34 -13.36
C ALA A 292 5.79 -36.34 -13.99
N LEU A 293 5.38 -35.10 -14.27
CA LEU A 293 6.29 -34.05 -14.75
C LEU A 293 7.42 -33.76 -13.74
N VAL A 294 7.11 -33.74 -12.44
CA VAL A 294 8.11 -33.52 -11.38
C VAL A 294 9.11 -34.68 -11.31
N GLU A 295 8.67 -35.93 -11.53
CA GLU A 295 9.56 -37.09 -11.56
C GLU A 295 10.51 -37.07 -12.78
N LEU A 296 10.02 -36.56 -13.92
CA LEU A 296 10.76 -36.46 -15.17
C LEU A 296 11.74 -35.26 -15.26
N ILE A 297 11.88 -34.45 -14.21
CA ILE A 297 12.83 -33.33 -14.23
C ILE A 297 14.27 -33.82 -14.35
N VAL A 298 15.02 -33.16 -15.23
CA VAL A 298 16.42 -33.48 -15.52
C VAL A 298 17.33 -32.78 -14.53
N THR A 299 18.17 -33.54 -13.83
CA THR A 299 18.94 -33.03 -12.69
C THR A 299 20.01 -32.02 -13.10
N ASP A 300 20.78 -32.25 -14.16
CA ASP A 300 21.83 -31.29 -14.59
C ASP A 300 21.30 -29.93 -15.06
N SER A 301 19.98 -29.82 -15.27
CA SER A 301 19.34 -28.56 -15.62
C SER A 301 19.07 -27.68 -14.40
N ALA A 302 19.14 -28.22 -13.17
CA ALA A 302 18.71 -27.54 -11.96
C ALA A 302 19.32 -26.14 -11.79
N TYR A 303 18.48 -25.18 -11.41
CA TYR A 303 18.94 -23.84 -11.07
C TYR A 303 18.11 -23.25 -9.93
N ALA A 304 18.74 -22.93 -8.81
CA ALA A 304 18.10 -22.30 -7.66
C ALA A 304 18.48 -20.82 -7.55
N ASN A 305 17.50 -19.96 -7.29
CA ASN A 305 17.73 -18.53 -7.09
C ASN A 305 16.94 -17.99 -5.90
N VAL A 306 17.63 -17.29 -5.01
CA VAL A 306 17.00 -16.48 -3.96
C VAL A 306 16.82 -15.06 -4.48
N PHE A 307 15.58 -14.61 -4.59
CA PHE A 307 15.28 -13.30 -5.18
C PHE A 307 15.90 -12.17 -4.38
N ARG A 308 16.39 -11.14 -5.08
CA ARG A 308 16.90 -9.90 -4.49
C ARG A 308 16.12 -8.69 -5.00
N MET A 309 15.72 -7.80 -4.10
CA MET A 309 15.18 -6.50 -4.48
C MET A 309 16.27 -5.72 -5.21
N VAL A 310 15.88 -5.06 -6.32
CA VAL A 310 16.69 -4.47 -7.41
C VAL A 310 16.87 -5.38 -8.63
N ASP A 311 16.42 -6.64 -8.60
CA ASP A 311 16.50 -7.53 -9.77
C ASP A 311 15.63 -7.04 -10.95
N VAL A 312 16.14 -7.29 -12.15
CA VAL A 312 15.62 -6.81 -13.42
C VAL A 312 15.23 -8.01 -14.28
N ARG A 313 13.95 -8.08 -14.68
CA ARG A 313 13.52 -9.08 -15.65
C ARG A 313 14.22 -8.86 -17.00
N ALA A 314 14.66 -9.94 -17.63
CA ALA A 314 15.41 -9.92 -18.90
C ALA A 314 14.70 -9.14 -20.01
N ALA A 315 13.37 -9.25 -20.12
CA ALA A 315 12.58 -8.52 -21.12
C ALA A 315 12.71 -6.99 -20.97
N CYS A 316 12.61 -6.46 -19.73
CA CYS A 316 12.79 -5.03 -19.48
C CYS A 316 14.22 -4.59 -19.79
N ALA A 317 15.22 -5.42 -19.49
CA ALA A 317 16.61 -5.10 -19.79
C ALA A 317 16.86 -5.00 -21.31
N MET A 318 16.18 -5.81 -22.12
CA MET A 318 16.28 -5.75 -23.59
C MET A 318 15.64 -4.49 -24.15
N GLU A 319 14.44 -4.13 -23.69
CA GLU A 319 13.82 -2.85 -24.06
C GLU A 319 14.71 -1.66 -23.68
N ASP A 320 15.26 -1.69 -22.47
CA ASP A 320 16.17 -0.66 -21.99
C ASP A 320 17.44 -0.56 -22.86
N ALA A 321 17.97 -1.69 -23.36
CA ALA A 321 19.11 -1.72 -24.27
C ALA A 321 18.77 -1.13 -25.65
N VAL A 322 17.59 -1.43 -26.20
CA VAL A 322 17.13 -0.86 -27.49
C VAL A 322 16.90 0.65 -27.37
N ASP A 323 16.23 1.12 -26.32
CA ASP A 323 15.99 2.54 -26.12
C ASP A 323 17.31 3.31 -25.86
N LEU A 324 18.23 2.70 -25.11
CA LEU A 324 19.53 3.27 -24.84
C LEU A 324 20.38 3.34 -26.12
N SER A 325 20.39 2.29 -26.95
CA SER A 325 21.16 2.29 -28.20
C SER A 325 20.70 3.41 -29.13
N ARG A 326 19.38 3.61 -29.29
CA ARG A 326 18.82 4.73 -30.08
C ARG A 326 19.20 6.10 -29.54
N THR A 327 19.36 6.21 -28.22
CA THR A 327 19.81 7.44 -27.57
C THR A 327 21.30 7.69 -27.89
N ILE A 328 22.14 6.67 -27.74
CA ILE A 328 23.59 6.74 -28.00
C ILE A 328 23.89 6.98 -29.48
N MET A 329 23.17 6.35 -30.41
CA MET A 329 23.30 6.52 -31.87
C MET A 329 23.15 7.97 -32.35
N ARG A 330 22.53 8.83 -31.55
CA ARG A 330 22.35 10.25 -31.87
C ARG A 330 23.49 11.13 -31.37
N PHE A 331 24.42 10.60 -30.57
CA PHE A 331 25.50 11.37 -29.97
C PHE A 331 26.49 11.97 -30.98
N PRO A 332 26.92 11.28 -32.06
CA PRO A 332 27.88 11.86 -33.01
C PRO A 332 27.41 13.18 -33.64
N GLY A 333 26.09 13.36 -33.83
CA GLY A 333 25.49 14.60 -34.31
C GLY A 333 25.00 15.56 -33.23
N THR A 334 25.26 15.28 -31.95
CA THR A 334 24.74 16.07 -30.82
C THR A 334 25.88 16.67 -29.98
N PRO A 335 25.82 17.99 -29.67
CA PRO A 335 26.78 18.64 -28.77
C PRO A 335 26.85 17.98 -27.38
N VAL A 336 28.04 17.92 -26.79
CA VAL A 336 28.32 17.17 -25.54
C VAL A 336 27.38 17.58 -24.40
N GLU A 337 27.15 18.88 -24.25
CA GLU A 337 26.28 19.48 -23.23
C GLU A 337 24.81 19.05 -23.32
N LYS A 338 24.34 18.62 -24.50
CA LYS A 338 22.96 18.12 -24.71
C LYS A 338 22.83 16.62 -24.45
N ARG A 339 23.92 15.85 -24.54
CA ARG A 339 23.89 14.38 -24.40
C ARG A 339 23.38 13.94 -23.03
N ALA A 340 23.77 14.65 -21.97
CA ALA A 340 23.27 14.38 -20.62
C ALA A 340 21.74 14.55 -20.49
N GLY A 341 21.17 15.53 -21.19
CA GLY A 341 19.71 15.73 -21.26
C GLY A 341 19.00 14.55 -21.92
N MET A 342 19.56 14.03 -23.01
CA MET A 342 19.02 12.86 -23.72
C MET A 342 19.04 11.59 -22.87
N LEU A 343 20.14 11.37 -22.11
CA LEU A 343 20.20 10.27 -21.16
C LEU A 343 19.18 10.42 -20.03
N ARG A 344 18.89 11.64 -19.56
CA ARG A 344 17.82 11.89 -18.59
C ARG A 344 16.44 11.54 -19.14
N GLU A 345 16.12 11.92 -20.38
CA GLU A 345 14.85 11.54 -21.03
C GLU A 345 14.70 10.02 -21.17
N TYR A 346 15.77 9.32 -21.54
CA TYR A 346 15.81 7.86 -21.53
C TYR A 346 15.52 7.29 -20.14
N VAL A 347 16.16 7.84 -19.09
CA VAL A 347 15.97 7.40 -17.70
C VAL A 347 14.51 7.60 -17.25
N ASP A 348 13.86 8.68 -17.64
CA ASP A 348 12.45 8.93 -17.27
C ASP A 348 11.49 7.93 -17.92
N LYS A 349 11.69 7.62 -19.21
CA LYS A 349 10.96 6.55 -19.90
C LYS A 349 11.19 5.19 -19.24
N MET A 350 12.46 4.88 -18.95
CA MET A 350 12.85 3.66 -18.23
C MET A 350 12.14 3.57 -16.87
N ARG A 351 12.15 4.64 -16.06
CA ARG A 351 11.50 4.68 -14.74
C ARG A 351 10.01 4.39 -14.81
N ALA A 352 9.30 5.01 -15.75
CA ALA A 352 7.86 4.78 -15.94
C ALA A 352 7.56 3.31 -16.28
N ARG A 353 8.31 2.72 -17.22
CA ARG A 353 8.22 1.30 -17.57
C ARG A 353 8.53 0.40 -16.37
N ARG A 354 9.63 0.67 -15.65
CA ARG A 354 10.02 -0.12 -14.47
C ARG A 354 8.98 -0.07 -13.36
N LEU A 355 8.32 1.07 -13.14
CA LEU A 355 7.26 1.18 -12.14
C LEU A 355 6.05 0.32 -12.51
N LYS A 356 5.66 0.30 -13.79
CA LYS A 356 4.57 -0.56 -14.30
C LYS A 356 4.88 -2.04 -14.05
N GLU A 357 6.08 -2.48 -14.41
CA GLU A 357 6.48 -3.89 -14.27
C GLU A 357 6.75 -4.32 -12.83
N ARG A 358 7.23 -3.42 -11.96
CA ARG A 358 7.31 -3.66 -10.52
C ARG A 358 5.93 -3.86 -9.90
N LYS A 359 4.95 -3.02 -10.25
CA LYS A 359 3.56 -3.18 -9.79
C LYS A 359 2.95 -4.50 -10.26
N ARG A 360 3.17 -4.87 -11.53
CA ARG A 360 2.72 -6.15 -12.10
C ARG A 360 3.37 -7.35 -11.42
N SER A 361 4.69 -7.32 -11.25
CA SER A 361 5.43 -8.39 -10.57
C SER A 361 4.98 -8.52 -9.12
N ALA A 362 4.85 -7.41 -8.40
CA ALA A 362 4.34 -7.40 -7.03
C ALA A 362 2.92 -7.97 -6.96
N PHE A 363 2.05 -7.65 -7.92
CA PHE A 363 0.71 -8.22 -8.00
C PHE A 363 0.72 -9.74 -8.19
N VAL A 364 1.50 -10.26 -9.15
CA VAL A 364 1.62 -11.71 -9.39
C VAL A 364 2.22 -12.42 -8.19
N MET A 365 3.30 -11.88 -7.61
CA MET A 365 3.94 -12.45 -6.42
C MET A 365 2.97 -12.44 -5.23
N ASN A 366 2.26 -11.34 -5.01
CA ASN A 366 1.27 -11.26 -3.95
C ASN A 366 0.16 -12.30 -4.14
N ILE A 367 -0.25 -12.60 -5.37
CA ILE A 367 -1.23 -13.68 -5.64
C ILE A 367 -0.62 -15.05 -5.33
N CYS A 368 0.56 -15.36 -5.87
CA CYS A 368 1.18 -16.68 -5.70
C CYS A 368 1.40 -17.02 -4.22
N PHE A 369 1.87 -16.03 -3.45
CA PHE A 369 2.26 -16.18 -2.05
C PHE A 369 1.21 -15.64 -1.05
N PHE A 370 -0.02 -15.32 -1.49
CA PHE A 370 -1.08 -14.74 -0.65
C PHE A 370 -1.58 -15.69 0.45
N GLY A 371 -1.51 -16.99 0.19
CA GLY A 371 -2.15 -18.02 0.99
C GLY A 371 -1.15 -18.76 1.87
N THR A 372 -0.95 -18.31 3.11
CA THR A 372 -0.30 -19.10 4.16
C THR A 372 -1.32 -19.82 5.07
N THR A 373 -2.61 -19.66 4.77
CA THR A 373 -3.72 -20.27 5.52
C THR A 373 -4.82 -20.70 4.54
N PRO A 374 -5.62 -21.73 4.86
CA PRO A 374 -6.71 -22.21 4.00
C PRO A 374 -7.70 -21.11 3.59
N LEU A 375 -8.04 -20.20 4.51
CA LEU A 375 -8.95 -19.07 4.24
C LEU A 375 -8.36 -18.09 3.22
N ARG A 376 -7.09 -17.71 3.37
CA ARG A 376 -6.42 -16.77 2.44
C ARG A 376 -6.23 -17.40 1.07
N ALA A 377 -5.96 -18.71 1.01
CA ALA A 377 -5.91 -19.47 -0.24
C ALA A 377 -7.28 -19.52 -0.92
N ALA A 378 -8.36 -19.77 -0.18
CA ALA A 378 -9.72 -19.73 -0.73
C ALA A 378 -10.09 -18.33 -1.25
N VAL A 379 -9.78 -17.25 -0.51
CA VAL A 379 -10.03 -15.86 -0.94
C VAL A 379 -9.26 -15.53 -2.22
N ARG A 380 -7.99 -15.95 -2.33
CA ARG A 380 -7.21 -15.82 -3.57
C ARG A 380 -7.90 -16.54 -4.73
N ASP A 381 -8.24 -17.81 -4.55
CA ASP A 381 -8.77 -18.64 -5.63
C ASP A 381 -10.14 -18.13 -6.11
N TYR A 382 -11.08 -17.87 -5.19
CA TYR A 382 -12.40 -17.32 -5.51
C TYR A 382 -12.32 -15.92 -6.12
N GLY A 383 -11.43 -15.05 -5.60
CA GLY A 383 -11.21 -13.73 -6.17
C GLY A 383 -10.72 -13.79 -7.62
N MET A 384 -9.90 -14.78 -7.94
CA MET A 384 -9.41 -15.00 -9.30
C MET A 384 -10.46 -15.67 -10.20
N GLU A 385 -11.24 -16.63 -9.72
CA GLU A 385 -12.38 -17.19 -10.49
C GLU A 385 -13.35 -16.08 -10.91
N ILE A 386 -13.69 -15.21 -9.96
CA ILE A 386 -14.52 -14.03 -10.20
C ILE A 386 -13.89 -13.11 -11.26
N ALA A 387 -12.59 -12.84 -11.17
CA ALA A 387 -11.87 -12.02 -12.15
C ALA A 387 -11.88 -12.66 -13.55
N ASN A 388 -11.80 -13.99 -13.64
CA ASN A 388 -11.85 -14.73 -14.90
C ASN A 388 -13.21 -14.54 -15.59
N VAL A 389 -14.31 -14.77 -14.86
CA VAL A 389 -15.66 -14.61 -15.40
C VAL A 389 -15.92 -13.15 -15.80
N TRP A 390 -15.41 -12.17 -15.03
CA TRP A 390 -15.48 -10.76 -15.38
C TRP A 390 -14.73 -10.42 -16.69
N LEU A 391 -13.58 -11.03 -16.95
CA LEU A 391 -12.80 -10.80 -18.18
C LEU A 391 -13.45 -11.42 -19.41
N THR A 392 -14.11 -12.58 -19.27
CA THR A 392 -14.68 -13.36 -20.39
C THR A 392 -16.16 -13.11 -20.69
N ALA A 393 -16.87 -12.41 -19.80
CA ALA A 393 -18.31 -12.13 -19.94
C ALA A 393 -18.64 -10.98 -20.94
N SER A 394 -19.87 -10.97 -21.48
CA SER A 394 -20.41 -9.85 -22.28
C SER A 394 -20.69 -8.60 -21.42
N GLY A 395 -20.81 -7.41 -22.01
CA GLY A 395 -20.91 -6.13 -21.26
C GLY A 395 -22.01 -6.07 -20.18
N PHE A 396 -23.16 -6.69 -20.42
CA PHE A 396 -24.25 -6.79 -19.45
C PHE A 396 -23.91 -7.74 -18.28
N VAL A 397 -23.29 -8.88 -18.58
CA VAL A 397 -22.85 -9.85 -17.57
C VAL A 397 -21.66 -9.31 -16.77
N LYS A 398 -20.76 -8.52 -17.39
CA LYS A 398 -19.71 -7.76 -16.68
C LYS A 398 -20.30 -6.78 -15.68
N PHE A 399 -21.39 -6.11 -16.03
CA PHE A 399 -22.11 -5.19 -15.14
C PHE A 399 -22.76 -5.95 -13.98
N THR A 400 -23.45 -7.07 -14.24
CA THR A 400 -24.08 -7.90 -13.20
C THR A 400 -23.06 -8.55 -12.27
N ILE A 401 -21.94 -9.05 -12.80
CA ILE A 401 -20.84 -9.60 -12.00
C ILE A 401 -20.13 -8.49 -11.24
N LEU A 402 -19.88 -7.31 -11.83
CA LEU A 402 -19.31 -6.19 -11.10
C LEU A 402 -20.23 -5.73 -9.95
N VAL A 403 -21.56 -5.74 -10.15
CA VAL A 403 -22.55 -5.45 -9.11
C VAL A 403 -22.62 -6.56 -8.05
N LEU A 404 -22.51 -7.83 -8.43
CA LEU A 404 -22.51 -8.97 -7.51
C LEU A 404 -21.18 -9.14 -6.78
N VAL A 405 -20.07 -8.76 -7.39
CA VAL A 405 -18.71 -8.85 -6.83
C VAL A 405 -18.43 -7.63 -6.01
N ILE A 406 -18.74 -6.42 -6.46
CA ILE A 406 -18.78 -5.25 -5.56
C ILE A 406 -19.84 -5.49 -4.48
N GLY A 407 -20.98 -6.13 -4.77
CA GLY A 407 -21.98 -6.50 -3.77
C GLY A 407 -21.50 -7.56 -2.77
N ALA A 408 -20.74 -8.55 -3.21
CA ALA A 408 -20.17 -9.63 -2.39
C ALA A 408 -18.81 -9.27 -1.79
N PHE A 409 -18.16 -8.21 -2.26
CA PHE A 409 -16.89 -7.66 -1.74
C PHE A 409 -17.16 -6.48 -0.81
N VAL A 410 -18.16 -5.64 -1.09
CA VAL A 410 -18.85 -4.81 -0.07
C VAL A 410 -19.57 -5.72 0.93
N GLY A 411 -19.99 -6.92 0.52
CA GLY A 411 -20.55 -7.96 1.39
C GLY A 411 -19.50 -8.73 2.20
N GLY A 412 -18.31 -8.98 1.64
CA GLY A 412 -17.32 -9.96 2.11
C GLY A 412 -15.97 -9.38 2.56
N ILE A 413 -15.61 -8.15 2.18
CA ILE A 413 -14.70 -7.34 3.03
C ILE A 413 -15.39 -7.05 4.37
N TRP A 414 -16.73 -7.10 4.38
CA TRP A 414 -17.58 -6.94 5.56
C TRP A 414 -17.99 -8.29 6.18
N GLY A 415 -17.14 -9.32 6.05
CA GLY A 415 -17.35 -10.64 6.67
C GLY A 415 -16.14 -11.57 6.49
N LEU A 416 -15.65 -12.10 7.61
CA LEU A 416 -14.55 -13.08 7.76
C LEU A 416 -13.13 -12.55 8.07
N ASN A 417 -13.00 -11.41 8.74
CA ASN A 417 -11.86 -11.17 9.64
C ASN A 417 -12.39 -10.66 10.97
N GLY A 418 -12.69 -11.58 11.88
CA GLY A 418 -13.10 -11.26 13.25
C GLY A 418 -14.20 -12.15 13.82
N GLU A 419 -15.06 -12.76 13.01
CA GLU A 419 -16.16 -13.56 13.56
C GLU A 419 -15.73 -14.94 14.06
N PHE A 420 -14.68 -15.56 13.51
CA PHE A 420 -14.21 -16.86 14.01
C PHE A 420 -13.38 -16.74 15.31
N LEU A 421 -12.44 -15.78 15.36
CA LEU A 421 -11.70 -15.43 16.57
C LEU A 421 -12.60 -14.74 17.61
N GLY A 422 -13.56 -13.92 17.15
CA GLY A 422 -14.55 -13.26 17.99
C GLY A 422 -15.53 -14.24 18.62
N LYS A 423 -15.97 -15.28 17.91
CA LYS A 423 -16.78 -16.36 18.48
C LYS A 423 -16.00 -17.25 19.46
N LEU A 424 -14.70 -17.44 19.24
CA LEU A 424 -13.81 -18.10 20.20
C LEU A 424 -13.56 -17.23 21.46
N ALA A 425 -13.51 -15.90 21.31
CA ALA A 425 -13.34 -14.95 22.41
C ALA A 425 -14.67 -14.59 23.13
N GLU A 426 -15.81 -14.69 22.46
CA GLU A 426 -17.16 -14.50 23.03
C GLU A 426 -17.43 -15.51 24.15
N GLY A 427 -16.82 -16.71 24.10
CA GLY A 427 -16.90 -17.71 25.16
C GLY A 427 -16.21 -17.31 26.48
N LEU A 428 -15.40 -16.24 26.50
CA LEU A 428 -14.63 -15.79 27.67
C LEU A 428 -15.05 -14.41 28.21
N ARG A 429 -16.02 -13.73 27.58
CA ARG A 429 -16.45 -12.37 27.95
C ARG A 429 -17.85 -12.36 28.54
N GLN A 430 -17.99 -11.82 29.74
CA GLN A 430 -19.30 -11.59 30.32
C GLN A 430 -19.92 -10.32 29.72
N ARG A 431 -21.06 -10.46 29.03
CA ARG A 431 -21.84 -9.33 28.52
C ARG A 431 -22.84 -8.84 29.57
N ILE A 432 -22.89 -7.53 29.76
CA ILE A 432 -23.83 -6.83 30.64
C ILE A 432 -24.57 -5.81 29.77
N ASP A 433 -25.89 -5.90 29.71
CA ASP A 433 -26.72 -4.97 28.95
C ASP A 433 -27.24 -3.88 29.89
N LEU A 434 -26.81 -2.63 29.66
CA LEU A 434 -27.25 -1.48 30.43
C LEU A 434 -28.52 -0.92 29.79
N HIS A 435 -29.60 -0.87 30.56
CA HIS A 435 -30.89 -0.33 30.14
C HIS A 435 -31.06 1.12 30.60
N HIS A 436 -32.04 1.80 30.01
CA HIS A 436 -32.49 3.11 30.46
C HIS A 436 -33.64 2.93 31.45
N ASP A 437 -33.71 3.76 32.49
CA ASP A 437 -34.66 3.57 33.61
C ASP A 437 -36.14 3.83 33.23
N ASP A 438 -36.40 4.56 32.13
CA ASP A 438 -37.75 4.83 31.62
C ASP A 438 -38.26 3.66 30.75
N GLN A 439 -39.16 2.83 31.30
CA GLN A 439 -39.88 1.73 30.59
C GLN A 439 -41.15 2.22 29.86
N GLY A 440 -41.16 3.44 29.34
CA GLY A 440 -42.29 3.92 28.53
C GLY A 440 -42.55 3.03 27.31
N SER A 441 -43.79 2.54 27.17
CA SER A 441 -44.23 1.57 26.15
C SER A 441 -44.37 2.13 24.71
N GLY A 442 -43.50 3.05 24.29
CA GLY A 442 -43.64 3.77 23.02
C GLY A 442 -42.39 3.71 22.14
N ASP A 443 -42.62 3.59 20.82
CA ASP A 443 -41.66 3.77 19.73
C ASP A 443 -41.12 5.23 19.74
N ARG A 444 -40.26 5.58 20.70
CA ARG A 444 -39.68 6.93 20.83
C ARG A 444 -38.59 7.11 19.78
N VAL A 445 -38.83 8.07 18.90
CA VAL A 445 -37.90 8.50 17.85
C VAL A 445 -37.11 9.72 18.35
N PHE A 446 -35.79 9.64 18.31
CA PHE A 446 -34.90 10.76 18.58
C PHE A 446 -34.37 11.34 17.26
N PRO A 447 -34.69 12.58 16.91
CA PRO A 447 -34.27 13.16 15.64
C PRO A 447 -32.80 13.58 15.69
N LEU A 448 -32.01 13.23 14.67
CA LEU A 448 -30.60 13.61 14.56
C LEU A 448 -30.42 14.96 13.86
N SER A 449 -29.24 15.56 13.99
CA SER A 449 -28.87 16.77 13.24
C SER A 449 -28.46 16.40 11.81
N PHE A 450 -28.61 17.36 10.89
CA PHE A 450 -28.05 17.27 9.54
C PHE A 450 -26.51 17.19 9.53
N LEU A 451 -25.85 17.48 10.66
CA LEU A 451 -24.41 17.30 10.85
C LEU A 451 -24.04 15.86 11.27
N ASP A 452 -24.99 15.06 11.74
CA ASP A 452 -24.78 13.68 12.21
C ASP A 452 -24.73 12.67 11.04
N THR A 453 -23.95 12.99 10.00
CA THR A 453 -23.82 12.18 8.76
C THR A 453 -22.62 11.23 8.77
N TYR A 454 -21.94 11.12 9.92
CA TYR A 454 -20.76 10.30 10.11
C TYR A 454 -21.12 9.03 10.88
N PHE A 455 -20.93 7.86 10.27
CA PHE A 455 -21.35 6.56 10.84
C PHE A 455 -20.18 5.64 11.23
N MET A 456 -18.94 6.10 11.04
CA MET A 456 -17.77 5.33 11.47
C MET A 456 -17.64 5.33 13.01
N PRO A 457 -17.17 4.24 13.62
CA PRO A 457 -16.82 4.26 15.04
C PRO A 457 -15.53 5.05 15.27
N VAL A 458 -15.50 5.75 16.39
CA VAL A 458 -14.33 6.33 17.04
C VAL A 458 -13.97 5.38 18.19
N ASP A 459 -12.83 4.72 18.05
CA ASP A 459 -12.36 3.73 19.01
C ASP A 459 -11.28 4.36 19.90
N VAL A 460 -11.42 4.23 21.22
CA VAL A 460 -10.52 4.79 22.24
C VAL A 460 -10.13 3.70 23.22
N VAL A 461 -8.86 3.66 23.62
CA VAL A 461 -8.36 2.82 24.70
C VAL A 461 -7.77 3.68 25.80
N LEU A 462 -8.20 3.45 27.03
CA LEU A 462 -7.63 4.03 28.25
C LEU A 462 -6.97 2.91 29.07
N VAL A 463 -5.70 3.08 29.42
CA VAL A 463 -4.98 2.18 30.32
C VAL A 463 -4.96 2.83 31.69
N ILE A 464 -5.67 2.22 32.63
CA ILE A 464 -5.88 2.73 33.99
C ILE A 464 -5.07 1.86 34.95
N ASN A 465 -4.35 2.48 35.87
CA ASN A 465 -3.60 1.73 36.88
C ASN A 465 -4.56 1.07 37.86
N GLY A 466 -4.23 -0.12 38.34
CA GLY A 466 -5.06 -0.85 39.30
C GLY A 466 -6.27 -1.57 38.70
N THR A 467 -7.13 -2.04 39.61
CA THR A 467 -8.36 -2.78 39.32
C THR A 467 -9.58 -1.89 39.53
N LEU A 468 -10.44 -1.80 38.51
CA LEU A 468 -11.75 -1.16 38.67
C LEU A 468 -12.77 -2.14 39.26
N ASP A 469 -13.51 -1.70 40.27
CA ASP A 469 -14.61 -2.46 40.83
C ASP A 469 -15.77 -2.56 39.83
N LYS A 470 -16.21 -3.78 39.57
CA LYS A 470 -17.20 -4.08 38.53
C LYS A 470 -18.54 -3.43 38.80
N ASP A 471 -19.07 -3.59 40.01
CA ASP A 471 -20.42 -3.13 40.35
C ASP A 471 -20.47 -1.60 40.40
N ARG A 472 -19.45 -0.98 41.01
CA ARG A 472 -19.29 0.48 41.01
C ARG A 472 -19.14 1.04 39.59
N LEU A 473 -18.35 0.39 38.73
CA LEU A 473 -18.16 0.83 37.35
C LEU A 473 -19.45 0.73 36.54
N CYS A 474 -20.18 -0.39 36.65
CA CYS A 474 -21.48 -0.57 36.00
C CYS A 474 -22.54 0.43 36.51
N ALA A 475 -22.64 0.64 37.83
CA ALA A 475 -23.60 1.57 38.42
C ALA A 475 -23.31 3.03 38.00
N SER A 476 -22.04 3.45 38.06
CA SER A 476 -21.63 4.79 37.62
C SER A 476 -21.84 5.00 36.12
N LEU A 477 -21.58 3.99 35.28
CA LEU A 477 -21.84 4.07 33.85
C LEU A 477 -23.33 4.18 33.56
N SER A 478 -24.16 3.32 34.16
CA SER A 478 -25.61 3.35 33.99
C SER A 478 -26.20 4.72 34.36
N LYS A 479 -25.81 5.27 35.51
CA LYS A 479 -26.20 6.63 35.93
C LYS A 479 -25.75 7.69 34.93
N THR A 480 -24.54 7.55 34.37
CA THR A 480 -24.04 8.49 33.36
C THR A 480 -24.85 8.40 32.08
N LEU A 481 -25.04 7.21 31.52
CA LEU A 481 -25.75 7.00 30.26
C LEU A 481 -27.21 7.48 30.32
N SER A 482 -27.85 7.44 31.50
CA SER A 482 -29.19 8.01 31.70
C SER A 482 -29.28 9.50 31.32
N LEU A 483 -28.19 10.26 31.45
CA LEU A 483 -28.09 11.67 31.06
C LEU A 483 -27.96 11.87 29.54
N TYR A 484 -27.63 10.81 28.79
CA TYR A 484 -27.37 10.85 27.35
C TYR A 484 -28.32 9.91 26.58
N PRO A 485 -29.64 10.16 26.53
CA PRO A 485 -30.60 9.28 25.87
C PRO A 485 -30.22 8.75 24.47
N PRO A 486 -29.57 9.52 23.57
CA PRO A 486 -29.18 9.03 22.23
C PRO A 486 -28.29 7.78 22.23
N VAL A 487 -27.53 7.52 23.30
CA VAL A 487 -26.66 6.33 23.39
C VAL A 487 -27.44 5.01 23.37
N TYR A 488 -28.70 5.04 23.81
CA TYR A 488 -29.65 3.92 23.74
C TYR A 488 -30.34 3.78 22.36
N GLY A 489 -29.86 4.54 21.37
CA GLY A 489 -30.44 4.55 20.03
C GLY A 489 -30.01 3.39 19.13
N ARG A 490 -30.83 3.12 18.12
CA ARG A 490 -30.47 2.41 16.88
C ARG A 490 -30.80 3.29 15.70
N PHE A 491 -29.88 3.38 14.75
CA PHE A 491 -30.06 4.27 13.60
C PHE A 491 -31.26 3.85 12.74
N ARG A 492 -32.10 4.82 12.39
CA ARG A 492 -33.22 4.69 11.48
C ARG A 492 -32.94 5.51 10.23
N ARG A 493 -33.01 4.84 9.08
CA ARG A 493 -32.76 5.47 7.77
C ARG A 493 -33.81 6.54 7.45
N PRO A 494 -33.41 7.60 6.74
CA PRO A 494 -34.33 8.64 6.28
C PRO A 494 -35.28 8.09 5.20
N SER A 495 -36.47 8.67 5.13
CA SER A 495 -37.48 8.33 4.13
C SER A 495 -38.23 9.58 3.68
N ALA A 496 -39.06 9.45 2.64
CA ALA A 496 -39.96 10.53 2.22
C ALA A 496 -40.90 10.96 3.37
N ALA A 497 -41.33 10.02 4.23
CA ALA A 497 -42.20 10.31 5.38
C ALA A 497 -41.47 11.10 6.47
N THR A 498 -40.14 10.95 6.60
CA THR A 498 -39.32 11.75 7.52
C THR A 498 -38.75 13.00 6.85
N GLN A 499 -39.20 13.35 5.63
CA GLN A 499 -38.63 14.46 4.85
C GLN A 499 -37.10 14.40 4.72
N GLY A 500 -36.57 13.18 4.60
CA GLY A 500 -35.13 12.95 4.50
C GLY A 500 -34.36 13.05 5.82
N GLU A 501 -35.02 13.29 6.96
CA GLU A 501 -34.36 13.44 8.26
C GLU A 501 -33.79 12.12 8.80
N LEU A 502 -32.60 12.23 9.40
CA LEU A 502 -31.95 11.16 10.15
C LEU A 502 -32.56 11.05 11.55
N SER A 503 -32.71 9.83 12.06
CA SER A 503 -33.26 9.60 13.40
C SER A 503 -32.71 8.33 14.06
N LEU A 504 -32.94 8.22 15.36
CA LEU A 504 -32.68 7.03 16.16
C LEU A 504 -33.99 6.49 16.72
N HIS A 505 -34.12 5.17 16.76
CA HIS A 505 -35.12 4.49 17.59
C HIS A 505 -34.49 4.24 18.97
N LEU A 506 -35.05 4.78 20.04
CA LEU A 506 -34.49 4.73 21.40
C LEU A 506 -34.80 3.41 22.13
N TYR A 507 -34.30 3.29 23.38
CA TYR A 507 -34.56 2.20 24.34
C TYR A 507 -33.95 0.85 24.04
N HIS A 508 -32.87 0.83 23.28
CA HIS A 508 -32.06 -0.36 23.11
C HIS A 508 -30.93 -0.37 24.13
N PRO A 509 -30.57 -1.55 24.70
CA PRO A 509 -29.49 -1.63 25.67
C PRO A 509 -28.14 -1.23 25.07
N VAL A 510 -27.28 -0.70 25.94
CA VAL A 510 -25.86 -0.42 25.69
C VAL A 510 -25.03 -1.57 26.27
N PRO A 511 -24.30 -2.33 25.45
CA PRO A 511 -23.55 -3.47 25.95
C PRO A 511 -22.20 -3.05 26.55
N LEU A 512 -21.90 -3.62 27.72
CA LEU A 512 -20.61 -3.64 28.35
C LEU A 512 -20.07 -5.08 28.36
N TYR A 513 -18.82 -5.26 27.96
CA TYR A 513 -18.13 -6.54 27.98
C TYR A 513 -17.08 -6.54 29.07
N TRP A 514 -17.18 -7.48 30.00
CA TRP A 514 -16.23 -7.68 31.08
C TRP A 514 -15.35 -8.89 30.78
N GLN A 515 -14.04 -8.69 30.67
CA GLN A 515 -13.07 -9.73 30.41
C GLN A 515 -12.13 -9.90 31.62
N THR A 516 -12.15 -11.08 32.23
CA THR A 516 -11.24 -11.44 33.32
C THR A 516 -9.94 -12.00 32.74
N ASN A 517 -8.80 -11.50 33.23
CA ASN A 517 -7.45 -12.03 33.05
C ASN A 517 -7.00 -12.23 31.59
N HIS A 518 -6.51 -11.15 30.97
CA HIS A 518 -5.73 -11.25 29.73
C HIS A 518 -4.24 -11.44 30.06
N GLU A 519 -3.58 -12.41 29.44
CA GLU A 519 -2.14 -12.64 29.60
C GLU A 519 -1.34 -11.57 28.84
N GLY A 520 -0.38 -10.92 29.52
CA GLY A 520 0.53 -9.93 28.93
C GLY A 520 0.13 -8.47 29.13
N ALA A 521 1.09 -7.56 28.90
CA ALA A 521 0.91 -6.11 29.01
C ALA A 521 0.18 -5.53 27.79
N PHE A 522 -0.46 -4.36 27.97
CA PHE A 522 -1.01 -3.61 26.84
C PHE A 522 0.10 -3.03 25.97
N HIS A 523 -0.03 -3.17 24.66
CA HIS A 523 0.77 -2.45 23.68
C HIS A 523 -0.15 -1.82 22.63
N PRO A 524 0.08 -0.57 22.16
CA PRO A 524 -0.78 0.08 21.18
C PRO A 524 -1.01 -0.71 19.89
N SER A 525 -0.10 -1.62 19.51
CA SER A 525 -0.25 -2.47 18.33
C SER A 525 -1.26 -3.61 18.50
N VAL A 526 -1.66 -3.98 19.73
CA VAL A 526 -2.60 -5.08 20.02
C VAL A 526 -3.98 -4.58 20.47
N TRP A 527 -4.27 -3.28 20.34
CA TRP A 527 -5.51 -2.63 20.78
C TRP A 527 -6.81 -3.37 20.38
N LYS A 528 -6.81 -4.09 19.25
CA LYS A 528 -7.98 -4.82 18.72
C LYS A 528 -8.49 -5.90 19.67
N SER A 529 -7.63 -6.50 20.51
CA SER A 529 -8.09 -7.48 21.50
C SER A 529 -8.84 -6.83 22.67
N PHE A 530 -8.69 -5.51 22.87
CA PHE A 530 -9.23 -4.76 24.01
C PHE A 530 -10.48 -3.94 23.67
N ILE A 531 -10.94 -3.95 22.41
CA ILE A 531 -12.15 -3.24 21.97
C ILE A 531 -13.10 -4.20 21.28
N ASN A 532 -14.37 -4.23 21.70
CA ASN A 532 -15.46 -4.77 20.90
C ASN A 532 -16.01 -3.67 19.97
N ARG A 533 -15.60 -3.70 18.71
CA ARG A 533 -15.78 -2.60 17.77
C ARG A 533 -17.16 -2.60 17.13
N ILE A 534 -17.82 -1.43 17.15
CA ILE A 534 -19.06 -1.19 16.40
C ILE A 534 -18.78 -1.24 14.90
N THR A 535 -19.58 -1.97 14.14
CA THR A 535 -19.45 -2.01 12.69
C THR A 535 -20.41 -1.03 12.02
N THR A 536 -19.90 -0.12 11.18
CA THR A 536 -20.72 0.84 10.41
C THR A 536 -21.85 0.18 9.62
N LYS A 537 -21.64 -1.04 9.07
CA LYS A 537 -22.71 -1.87 8.45
C LYS A 537 -23.92 -2.03 9.34
N LYS A 538 -23.67 -2.54 10.55
CA LYS A 538 -24.71 -2.90 11.49
C LYS A 538 -25.39 -1.62 11.99
N VAL A 539 -24.66 -0.52 12.15
CA VAL A 539 -25.23 0.80 12.45
C VAL A 539 -26.17 1.25 11.33
N LEU A 540 -25.72 1.27 10.07
CA LEU A 540 -26.52 1.70 8.92
C LEU A 540 -27.78 0.85 8.66
N ASN A 541 -27.82 -0.37 9.21
CA ASN A 541 -28.97 -1.27 9.16
C ASN A 541 -29.83 -1.23 10.42
N GLY A 542 -29.50 -0.38 11.40
CA GLY A 542 -30.23 -0.29 12.67
C GLY A 542 -30.02 -1.48 13.62
N GLN A 543 -28.99 -2.30 13.38
CA GLN A 543 -28.73 -3.57 14.07
C GLN A 543 -27.64 -3.50 15.13
N ALA A 544 -26.84 -2.43 15.19
CA ALA A 544 -25.76 -2.29 16.18
C ALA A 544 -26.02 -1.16 17.19
N PRO A 545 -25.52 -1.32 18.43
CA PRO A 545 -25.43 -0.22 19.37
C PRO A 545 -24.55 0.91 18.84
N LEU A 546 -24.77 2.09 19.37
CA LEU A 546 -24.00 3.29 19.04
C LEU A 546 -22.86 3.56 20.03
N LEU A 547 -22.86 2.86 21.17
CA LEU A 547 -21.78 2.84 22.16
C LEU A 547 -21.54 1.40 22.62
N GLN A 548 -20.29 0.99 22.72
CA GLN A 548 -19.88 -0.28 23.35
C GLN A 548 -18.68 -0.05 24.26
N ILE A 549 -18.70 -0.71 25.42
CA ILE A 549 -17.64 -0.65 26.41
C ILE A 549 -17.03 -2.04 26.59
N THR A 550 -15.70 -2.10 26.67
CA THR A 550 -14.94 -3.33 26.97
C THR A 550 -14.00 -3.03 28.12
N VAL A 551 -14.04 -3.85 29.18
CA VAL A 551 -13.20 -3.72 30.37
C VAL A 551 -12.37 -4.98 30.49
N THR A 552 -11.04 -4.83 30.52
CA THR A 552 -10.11 -5.95 30.57
C THR A 552 -9.07 -5.72 31.65
N TYR A 553 -8.98 -6.62 32.63
CA TYR A 553 -7.92 -6.59 33.63
C TYR A 553 -6.65 -7.30 33.14
N LEU A 554 -5.50 -6.69 33.40
CA LEU A 554 -4.15 -7.17 33.09
C LEU A 554 -3.40 -7.52 34.40
N PRO A 555 -3.34 -8.80 34.80
CA PRO A 555 -2.67 -9.21 36.03
C PRO A 555 -1.18 -8.90 36.04
N SER A 556 -0.50 -9.00 34.88
CA SER A 556 0.96 -8.84 34.79
C SER A 556 1.47 -7.41 35.06
N THR A 557 0.63 -6.41 34.81
CA THR A 557 0.97 -4.99 35.01
C THR A 557 0.11 -4.34 36.09
N CYS A 558 -0.82 -5.07 36.69
CA CYS A 558 -1.83 -4.55 37.62
C CYS A 558 -2.57 -3.34 37.03
N GLN A 559 -3.03 -3.46 35.78
CA GLN A 559 -3.74 -2.40 35.05
C GLN A 559 -5.11 -2.88 34.56
N THR A 560 -6.02 -1.94 34.35
CA THR A 560 -7.30 -2.14 33.69
C THR A 560 -7.30 -1.40 32.35
N VAL A 561 -7.54 -2.12 31.26
CA VAL A 561 -7.74 -1.54 29.93
C VAL A 561 -9.23 -1.31 29.69
N LEU A 562 -9.61 -0.06 29.47
CA LEU A 562 -10.96 0.38 29.16
C LEU A 562 -11.04 0.74 27.67
N GLY A 563 -11.62 -0.16 26.88
CA GLY A 563 -11.90 0.02 25.47
C GLY A 563 -13.29 0.61 25.22
N VAL A 564 -13.36 1.69 24.45
CA VAL A 564 -14.59 2.41 24.12
C VAL A 564 -14.75 2.44 22.60
N SER A 565 -15.85 1.90 22.08
CA SER A 565 -16.24 2.07 20.68
C SER A 565 -17.46 2.99 20.63
N PHE A 566 -17.28 4.19 20.08
CA PHE A 566 -18.28 5.26 20.05
C PHE A 566 -18.64 5.60 18.61
N CYS A 567 -19.90 5.40 18.20
CA CYS A 567 -20.32 5.72 16.85
C CYS A 567 -20.38 7.24 16.66
N HIS A 568 -19.70 7.75 15.62
CA HIS A 568 -19.60 9.18 15.34
C HIS A 568 -20.95 9.86 15.03
N VAL A 569 -22.03 9.07 14.85
CA VAL A 569 -23.40 9.60 14.72
C VAL A 569 -23.93 10.19 16.03
N LEU A 570 -23.39 9.75 17.17
CA LEU A 570 -23.75 10.28 18.49
C LEU A 570 -23.21 11.68 18.70
N GLY A 571 -21.95 11.92 18.28
CA GLY A 571 -21.30 13.21 18.35
C GLY A 571 -19.83 13.18 17.92
N ASP A 572 -19.16 14.29 18.14
CA ASP A 572 -17.73 14.49 17.85
C ASP A 572 -16.82 14.11 19.04
N ALA A 573 -15.51 14.33 18.89
CA ALA A 573 -14.51 14.01 19.93
C ALA A 573 -14.78 14.71 21.27
N LEU A 574 -15.26 15.95 21.24
CA LEU A 574 -15.62 16.70 22.44
C LEU A 574 -16.84 16.07 23.14
N SER A 575 -17.83 15.63 22.37
CA SER A 575 -19.00 14.90 22.89
C SER A 575 -18.60 13.59 23.59
N LEU A 576 -17.66 12.83 22.99
CA LEU A 576 -17.12 11.62 23.60
C LEU A 576 -16.37 11.94 24.90
N TYR A 577 -15.52 12.97 24.89
CA TYR A 577 -14.78 13.38 26.09
C TYR A 577 -15.72 13.79 27.22
N GLN A 578 -16.75 14.58 26.93
CA GLN A 578 -17.73 15.00 27.94
C GLN A 578 -18.47 13.80 28.55
N LEU A 579 -18.84 12.81 27.74
CA LEU A 579 -19.44 11.56 28.21
C LEU A 579 -18.48 10.82 29.16
N LEU A 580 -17.22 10.66 28.78
CA LEU A 580 -16.20 9.99 29.61
C LEU A 580 -15.88 10.78 30.88
N LYS A 581 -15.84 12.11 30.80
CA LYS A 581 -15.58 12.99 31.95
C LYS A 581 -16.75 12.94 32.93
N ALA A 582 -17.99 12.96 32.44
CA ALA A 582 -19.17 12.78 33.28
C ALA A 582 -19.15 11.41 33.97
N TRP A 583 -18.74 10.37 33.25
CA TRP A 583 -18.60 9.03 33.81
C TRP A 583 -17.55 8.97 34.92
N GLN A 584 -16.36 9.51 34.68
CA GLN A 584 -15.33 9.65 35.70
C GLN A 584 -15.87 10.36 36.94
N ASN A 585 -16.50 11.52 36.78
CA ASN A 585 -16.93 12.37 37.89
C ASN A 585 -17.98 11.64 38.76
N ILE A 586 -18.92 10.93 38.13
CA ILE A 586 -19.89 10.08 38.85
C ILE A 586 -19.19 8.90 39.53
N HIS A 587 -18.22 8.25 38.87
CA HIS A 587 -17.51 7.10 39.41
C HIS A 587 -16.68 7.45 40.65
N THR A 588 -15.95 8.56 40.59
CA THR A 588 -15.06 9.05 41.65
C THR A 588 -15.80 9.76 42.78
N GLN A 589 -17.08 10.11 42.58
CA GLN A 589 -17.88 10.94 43.49
C GLN A 589 -17.30 12.36 43.68
N GLU A 590 -16.49 12.84 42.74
CA GLU A 590 -15.89 14.19 42.76
C GLU A 590 -16.95 15.31 42.72
N VAL A 591 -18.15 15.02 42.18
CA VAL A 591 -19.22 16.01 42.02
C VAL A 591 -20.56 15.43 42.47
N THR A 592 -21.31 16.19 43.29
CA THR A 592 -22.63 15.81 43.81
C THR A 592 -23.74 15.82 42.74
N SER A 593 -23.61 16.66 41.70
CA SER A 593 -24.53 16.72 40.56
C SER A 593 -23.81 17.14 39.27
N ILE A 594 -24.01 16.41 38.17
CA ILE A 594 -23.50 16.78 36.86
C ILE A 594 -24.63 17.44 36.06
N PRO A 595 -24.44 18.64 35.50
CA PRO A 595 -25.44 19.26 34.64
C PRO A 595 -25.72 18.36 33.43
N PRO A 596 -26.98 18.16 33.04
CA PRO A 596 -27.31 17.31 31.90
C PRO A 596 -26.75 17.91 30.60
N PRO A 597 -26.32 17.07 29.65
CA PRO A 597 -25.85 17.54 28.35
C PRO A 597 -26.99 18.20 27.56
N VAL A 598 -26.63 19.14 26.68
CA VAL A 598 -27.58 19.70 25.72
C VAL A 598 -27.72 18.72 24.56
N THR A 599 -28.84 18.00 24.54
CA THR A 599 -29.14 16.96 23.53
C THR A 599 -30.04 17.46 22.39
N GLU A 600 -30.59 18.68 22.51
CA GLU A 600 -31.36 19.29 21.44
C GLU A 600 -30.49 19.51 20.19
N ARG A 601 -30.81 18.79 19.11
CA ARG A 601 -30.00 18.76 17.88
C ARG A 601 -30.18 20.02 17.04
N ILE A 602 -29.07 20.45 16.43
CA ILE A 602 -29.04 21.59 15.49
C ILE A 602 -29.95 21.33 14.28
N ARG A 603 -30.83 22.29 13.99
CA ARG A 603 -31.79 22.30 12.86
C ARG A 603 -31.47 23.39 11.85
N PHE A 604 -32.06 23.29 10.66
CA PHE A 604 -31.98 24.36 9.66
C PHE A 604 -32.79 25.58 10.11
N LYS A 605 -32.28 26.79 9.81
CA LYS A 605 -32.94 28.05 10.18
C LYS A 605 -34.20 28.34 9.35
N SER A 606 -34.22 27.91 8.09
CA SER A 606 -35.32 28.15 7.14
C SER A 606 -35.40 27.02 6.13
N ALA A 607 -36.60 26.75 5.59
CA ALA A 607 -36.76 25.82 4.49
C ALA A 607 -36.22 26.41 3.17
N LEU A 608 -35.44 25.64 2.42
CA LEU A 608 -35.02 25.99 1.06
C LEU A 608 -36.08 25.60 0.02
N LYS A 609 -36.07 26.30 -1.12
CA LYS A 609 -36.84 25.90 -2.31
C LYS A 609 -36.37 24.53 -2.80
N THR A 610 -37.29 23.74 -3.35
CA THR A 610 -36.98 22.43 -3.94
C THR A 610 -36.04 22.61 -5.14
N VAL A 611 -34.92 21.89 -5.13
CA VAL A 611 -33.89 21.89 -6.18
C VAL A 611 -33.80 20.50 -6.79
N SER A 612 -33.53 20.40 -8.09
CA SER A 612 -33.34 19.10 -8.76
C SER A 612 -32.03 18.44 -8.33
N VAL A 613 -31.99 17.10 -8.26
CA VAL A 613 -30.77 16.33 -7.92
C VAL A 613 -29.57 16.72 -8.79
N ASN A 614 -29.80 17.08 -10.05
CA ASN A 614 -28.75 17.46 -11.00
C ASN A 614 -28.19 18.87 -10.78
N GLU A 615 -28.94 19.74 -10.10
CA GLU A 615 -28.55 21.12 -9.80
C GLU A 615 -27.76 21.22 -8.49
N ILE A 616 -27.82 20.19 -7.64
CA ILE A 616 -27.06 20.13 -6.39
C ILE A 616 -25.57 19.95 -6.72
N PRO A 617 -24.68 20.87 -6.28
CA PRO A 617 -23.25 20.72 -6.46
C PRO A 617 -22.74 19.38 -5.93
N ARG A 618 -21.93 18.65 -6.70
CA ARG A 618 -21.41 17.34 -6.27
C ARG A 618 -20.52 17.44 -5.04
N ARG A 619 -19.74 18.50 -4.93
CA ARG A 619 -18.85 18.75 -3.80
C ARG A 619 -18.73 20.25 -3.64
N LEU A 620 -19.01 20.77 -2.45
CA LEU A 620 -18.56 22.11 -2.13
C LEU A 620 -17.04 22.10 -2.06
N PRO A 621 -16.35 23.13 -2.57
CA PRO A 621 -14.91 23.22 -2.44
C PRO A 621 -14.49 22.90 -1.01
N ARG A 622 -13.52 21.99 -0.88
CA ARG A 622 -12.77 21.80 0.37
C ARG A 622 -13.55 21.09 1.50
N ARG A 623 -14.70 20.47 1.19
CA ARG A 623 -15.34 19.48 2.07
C ARG A 623 -14.67 18.10 1.97
N SER A 624 -14.66 17.39 3.10
CA SER A 624 -14.24 15.98 3.21
C SER A 624 -15.30 14.97 2.73
N GLN A 625 -16.47 15.46 2.30
CA GLN A 625 -17.56 14.67 1.73
C GLN A 625 -17.96 15.23 0.36
N GLN A 626 -18.50 14.36 -0.49
CA GLN A 626 -19.15 14.70 -1.75
C GLN A 626 -20.48 13.95 -1.89
N PHE A 627 -21.43 14.57 -2.59
CA PHE A 627 -22.73 14.02 -2.93
C PHE A 627 -22.61 13.08 -4.15
N SER A 628 -22.91 11.79 -3.91
CA SER A 628 -22.81 10.72 -4.89
C SER A 628 -24.15 10.00 -5.09
N PRO A 629 -25.19 10.66 -5.66
CA PRO A 629 -26.54 10.10 -5.83
C PRO A 629 -26.62 8.86 -6.72
N THR A 630 -25.61 8.59 -7.56
CA THR A 630 -25.63 7.43 -8.46
C THR A 630 -24.62 6.38 -8.02
N LEU A 631 -24.92 5.11 -8.31
CA LEU A 631 -24.01 3.98 -8.05
C LEU A 631 -22.61 4.23 -8.65
N ILE A 632 -22.54 4.77 -9.88
CA ILE A 632 -21.27 5.11 -10.54
C ILE A 632 -20.49 6.15 -9.75
N SER A 633 -21.15 7.22 -9.27
CA SER A 633 -20.48 8.23 -8.45
C SER A 633 -19.97 7.68 -7.11
N LYS A 634 -20.72 6.77 -6.47
CA LYS A 634 -20.29 6.11 -5.23
C LYS A 634 -19.07 5.21 -5.47
N ILE A 635 -19.08 4.41 -6.54
CA ILE A 635 -17.94 3.55 -6.89
C ILE A 635 -16.68 4.40 -7.10
N LYS A 636 -16.77 5.49 -7.86
CA LYS A 636 -15.64 6.40 -8.08
C LYS A 636 -15.13 7.01 -6.77
N ALA A 637 -16.02 7.39 -5.86
CA ALA A 637 -15.67 7.96 -4.57
C ALA A 637 -14.89 6.98 -3.68
N TYR A 638 -15.33 5.71 -3.61
CA TYR A 638 -14.71 4.70 -2.74
C TYR A 638 -13.52 3.96 -3.35
N ALA A 639 -13.34 3.99 -4.68
CA ALA A 639 -12.28 3.24 -5.35
C ALA A 639 -10.86 3.48 -4.80
N PRO A 640 -10.41 4.73 -4.52
CA PRO A 640 -9.09 4.99 -3.95
C PRO A 640 -8.91 4.38 -2.55
N LEU A 641 -9.99 4.40 -1.75
CA LEU A 641 -10.00 3.84 -0.40
C LEU A 641 -9.88 2.31 -0.46
N VAL A 642 -10.69 1.68 -1.29
CA VAL A 642 -10.67 0.23 -1.52
C VAL A 642 -9.30 -0.22 -2.01
N HIS A 643 -8.71 0.49 -2.97
CA HIS A 643 -7.35 0.23 -3.44
C HIS A 643 -6.34 0.27 -2.28
N THR A 644 -6.44 1.29 -1.43
CA THR A 644 -5.53 1.45 -0.29
C THR A 644 -5.66 0.31 0.73
N ILE A 645 -6.88 -0.11 1.04
CA ILE A 645 -7.17 -1.25 1.94
C ILE A 645 -6.59 -2.54 1.33
N MET A 646 -6.93 -2.82 0.07
CA MET A 646 -6.57 -4.07 -0.60
C MET A 646 -5.07 -4.25 -0.77
N PHE A 647 -4.37 -3.19 -1.14
CA PHE A 647 -2.93 -3.26 -1.40
C PHE A 647 -2.08 -2.78 -0.23
N LYS A 648 -2.71 -2.45 0.92
CA LYS A 648 -2.06 -1.89 2.12
C LYS A 648 -1.03 -0.83 1.76
N THR A 649 -1.44 0.16 0.97
CA THR A 649 -0.49 1.12 0.37
C THR A 649 -0.05 2.23 1.31
N LEU A 650 -0.63 2.30 2.50
CA LEU A 650 -0.30 3.27 3.54
C LEU A 650 0.23 2.56 4.79
N GLU A 651 1.03 3.28 5.53
CA GLU A 651 1.50 2.96 6.88
C GLU A 651 1.47 4.23 7.74
N TYR A 652 1.68 4.10 9.05
CA TYR A 652 1.55 5.21 9.99
C TYR A 652 2.89 5.54 10.62
N ALA A 653 3.32 6.80 10.47
CA ALA A 653 4.39 7.36 11.28
C ALA A 653 3.81 7.81 12.61
N ARG A 654 4.44 7.40 13.72
CA ARG A 654 4.10 7.81 15.08
C ARG A 654 5.33 8.40 15.74
N PHE A 655 5.18 9.56 16.35
CA PHE A 655 6.27 10.28 17.02
C PHE A 655 5.70 11.27 18.01
N ASP A 656 6.53 11.61 19.00
CA ASP A 656 6.21 12.59 20.02
C ASP A 656 7.06 13.84 19.85
N VAL A 657 6.53 14.99 20.23
CA VAL A 657 7.23 16.28 20.23
C VAL A 657 7.09 16.89 21.62
N THR A 658 8.21 17.30 22.24
CA THR A 658 8.18 17.85 23.60
C THR A 658 7.61 19.26 23.62
N ALA A 659 7.14 19.72 24.79
CA ALA A 659 6.66 21.08 24.97
C ALA A 659 7.76 22.13 24.71
N ASP A 660 9.00 21.81 25.04
CA ASP A 660 10.16 22.67 24.79
C ASP A 660 10.43 22.80 23.29
N ASP A 661 10.42 21.68 22.56
CA ASP A 661 10.65 21.69 21.11
C ASP A 661 9.52 22.41 20.37
N LEU A 662 8.27 22.23 20.82
CA LEU A 662 7.12 23.01 20.32
C LEU A 662 7.28 24.51 20.59
N SER A 663 7.84 24.88 21.74
CA SER A 663 8.08 26.28 22.09
C SER A 663 9.15 26.91 21.19
N ILE A 664 10.25 26.18 20.93
CA ILE A 664 11.29 26.58 19.96
C ILE A 664 10.68 26.79 18.58
N LEU A 665 9.87 25.84 18.10
CA LEU A 665 9.21 25.95 16.81
C LEU A 665 8.32 27.20 16.73
N VAL A 666 7.52 27.45 17.77
CA VAL A 666 6.64 28.62 17.84
C VAL A 666 7.42 29.93 17.88
N GLU A 667 8.48 30.01 18.68
CA GLU A 667 9.34 31.19 18.79
C GLU A 667 9.94 31.55 17.43
N LYS A 668 10.56 30.58 16.74
CA LYS A 668 11.14 30.79 15.40
C LYS A 668 10.10 31.16 14.36
N THR A 669 8.91 30.55 14.44
CA THR A 669 7.78 30.88 13.55
C THR A 669 7.33 32.33 13.73
N ARG A 670 7.24 32.80 14.99
CA ARG A 670 6.79 34.15 15.35
C ARG A 670 7.84 35.21 15.05
N ALA A 671 9.14 34.90 15.10
CA ALA A 671 10.22 35.85 14.84
C ALA A 671 10.14 36.53 13.47
N ARG A 672 9.49 35.88 12.49
CA ARG A 672 9.28 36.41 11.12
C ARG A 672 7.87 36.94 10.86
N LEU A 673 7.00 36.97 11.86
CA LEU A 673 5.63 37.50 11.75
C LEU A 673 5.51 38.82 12.53
N HIS A 674 5.17 39.92 11.85
CA HIS A 674 4.66 41.12 12.53
C HIS A 674 3.33 40.80 13.24
N PRO A 675 2.96 41.48 14.34
CA PRO A 675 2.22 40.88 15.46
C PRO A 675 0.84 40.39 15.04
N THR A 676 0.76 39.08 14.78
CA THR A 676 -0.45 38.28 14.71
C THR A 676 -0.17 37.01 15.51
N THR A 677 -1.10 36.62 16.38
CA THR A 677 -0.91 35.53 17.34
C THR A 677 -0.91 34.18 16.63
N CYS A 678 0.26 33.69 16.21
CA CYS A 678 0.47 32.31 15.75
C CYS A 678 0.42 31.35 16.96
N SER A 679 -0.45 30.34 16.93
CA SER A 679 -0.53 29.33 17.99
C SER A 679 0.45 28.16 17.75
N THR A 680 0.68 27.35 18.78
CA THR A 680 1.43 26.09 18.66
C THR A 680 0.85 25.16 17.59
N GLN A 681 -0.49 25.11 17.48
CA GLN A 681 -1.16 24.32 16.45
C GLN A 681 -0.85 24.83 15.04
N ASP A 682 -0.82 26.15 14.84
CA ASP A 682 -0.55 26.74 13.51
C ASP A 682 0.88 26.43 13.06
N ALA A 683 1.85 26.69 13.95
CA ALA A 683 3.27 26.43 13.72
C ALA A 683 3.54 24.94 13.46
N PHE A 684 2.94 24.06 14.27
CA PHE A 684 3.13 22.62 14.11
C PHE A 684 2.51 22.07 12.81
N LYS A 685 1.30 22.51 12.44
CA LYS A 685 0.67 22.12 11.16
C LYS A 685 1.49 22.58 9.96
N ALA A 686 2.05 23.79 10.02
CA ALA A 686 2.94 24.32 9.00
C ALA A 686 4.23 23.50 8.88
N TYR A 687 4.86 23.19 10.01
CA TYR A 687 6.02 22.32 10.08
C TYR A 687 5.73 20.93 9.48
N LEU A 688 4.63 20.29 9.89
CA LEU A 688 4.32 18.93 9.43
C LEU A 688 4.13 18.85 7.91
N LEU A 689 3.49 19.85 7.29
CA LEU A 689 3.41 19.94 5.82
C LEU A 689 4.81 20.02 5.19
N LYS A 690 5.72 20.80 5.78
CA LYS A 690 7.10 20.94 5.29
C LYS A 690 7.91 19.65 5.50
N ALA A 691 7.79 19.00 6.65
CA ALA A 691 8.42 17.72 6.95
C ALA A 691 7.94 16.60 6.01
N LEU A 692 6.63 16.50 5.76
CA LEU A 692 6.07 15.57 4.77
C LEU A 692 6.68 15.81 3.37
N ASN A 693 6.80 17.06 2.95
CA ASN A 693 7.41 17.37 1.66
C ASN A 693 8.92 17.09 1.60
N ARG A 694 9.64 17.24 2.73
CA ARG A 694 11.09 17.00 2.82
C ARG A 694 11.43 15.51 2.91
N PHE A 695 10.70 14.75 3.71
CA PHE A 695 11.04 13.36 4.02
C PHE A 695 10.16 12.34 3.32
N VAL A 696 8.97 12.70 2.84
CA VAL A 696 8.06 11.77 2.15
C VAL A 696 7.93 12.12 0.66
N TYR A 697 7.77 13.40 0.31
CA TYR A 697 7.45 13.87 -1.04
C TYR A 697 8.55 14.72 -1.69
N ASN A 698 9.81 14.33 -1.50
CA ASN A 698 11.01 15.09 -1.88
C ASN A 698 11.32 15.14 -3.39
N GLY A 699 10.34 14.89 -4.26
CA GLY A 699 10.51 14.90 -5.72
C GLY A 699 11.20 13.66 -6.31
N LEU A 700 11.82 12.80 -5.48
CA LEU A 700 12.35 11.49 -5.91
C LEU A 700 11.28 10.40 -5.91
N THR A 701 10.11 10.69 -5.34
CA THR A 701 8.97 9.77 -5.28
C THR A 701 7.95 10.07 -6.38
N ALA A 702 7.17 9.06 -6.78
CA ALA A 702 6.08 9.22 -7.76
C ALA A 702 4.83 9.91 -7.18
N TYR A 703 4.89 10.39 -5.94
CA TYR A 703 3.76 10.97 -5.24
C TYR A 703 3.82 12.50 -5.29
N SER A 704 2.66 13.13 -5.51
CA SER A 704 2.52 14.58 -5.46
C SER A 704 2.88 15.14 -4.08
N ARG A 705 3.49 16.33 -4.07
CA ARG A 705 3.74 17.11 -2.86
C ARG A 705 2.44 17.46 -2.15
N VAL A 706 2.53 17.67 -0.85
CA VAL A 706 1.46 18.26 -0.05
C VAL A 706 1.46 19.77 -0.28
N THR A 707 0.34 20.29 -0.76
CA THR A 707 0.19 21.71 -1.12
C THR A 707 -0.82 22.44 -0.24
N ARG A 708 -1.57 21.72 0.61
CA ARG A 708 -2.67 22.28 1.39
C ARG A 708 -2.81 21.60 2.74
N ILE A 709 -3.39 22.34 3.70
CA ILE A 709 -3.75 21.82 5.02
C ILE A 709 -5.25 22.02 5.20
N VAL A 710 -5.95 20.96 5.60
CA VAL A 710 -7.35 20.98 6.03
C VAL A 710 -7.38 20.61 7.50
N THR A 711 -7.87 21.52 8.34
CA THR A 711 -8.00 21.31 9.79
C THR A 711 -9.46 21.08 10.14
N ILE A 712 -9.75 20.02 10.89
CA ILE A 712 -11.06 19.83 11.53
C ILE A 712 -11.13 20.71 12.77
N VAL A 713 -12.18 21.53 12.89
CA VAL A 713 -12.35 22.50 13.97
C VAL A 713 -13.75 22.38 14.58
N ASP A 714 -13.83 22.66 15.89
CA ASP A 714 -15.09 22.84 16.59
C ASP A 714 -15.77 24.14 16.16
N ALA A 715 -17.03 24.04 15.76
CA ALA A 715 -17.87 25.12 15.28
C ALA A 715 -18.94 25.56 16.30
N ARG A 716 -18.95 25.01 17.53
CA ARG A 716 -19.94 25.36 18.58
C ARG A 716 -20.07 26.87 18.78
N LYS A 717 -18.95 27.55 19.01
CA LYS A 717 -18.93 29.02 19.18
C LYS A 717 -19.51 29.76 17.98
N THR A 718 -19.10 29.39 16.76
CA THR A 718 -19.59 30.03 15.53
C THR A 718 -21.08 29.74 15.26
N ARG A 719 -21.57 28.60 15.72
CA ARG A 719 -22.99 28.20 15.63
C ARG A 719 -23.84 28.65 16.81
N ASN A 720 -23.26 29.36 17.79
CA ASN A 720 -23.92 29.74 19.04
C ASN A 720 -24.49 28.54 19.82
N MET A 721 -23.73 27.44 19.85
CA MET A 721 -24.05 26.27 20.66
C MET A 721 -23.26 26.27 21.96
N PRO A 722 -23.86 25.82 23.08
CA PRO A 722 -23.17 25.65 24.34
C PRO A 722 -22.04 24.62 24.23
N GLU A 723 -21.06 24.71 25.14
CA GLU A 723 -19.95 23.76 25.16
C GLU A 723 -20.45 22.34 25.45
N GLU A 724 -21.46 22.22 26.31
CA GLU A 724 -22.15 21.00 26.75
C GLU A 724 -23.04 20.35 25.67
N TYR A 725 -23.03 20.88 24.44
CA TYR A 725 -23.74 20.27 23.31
C TYR A 725 -23.16 18.89 22.99
N PHE A 726 -24.00 17.87 23.21
CA PHE A 726 -23.70 16.49 22.84
C PHE A 726 -24.22 16.24 21.43
N GLY A 727 -23.31 16.13 20.47
CA GLY A 727 -23.61 15.99 19.03
C GLY A 727 -22.47 16.42 18.13
N ASN A 728 -22.61 16.20 16.82
CA ASN A 728 -21.60 16.69 15.89
C ASN A 728 -21.73 18.20 15.72
N CYS A 729 -20.66 18.94 16.02
CA CYS A 729 -20.57 20.36 15.75
C CYS A 729 -19.19 20.73 15.19
N ILE A 730 -18.66 19.87 14.32
CA ILE A 730 -17.36 20.07 13.67
C ILE A 730 -17.51 20.55 12.23
N THR A 731 -16.50 21.24 11.73
CA THR A 731 -16.36 21.60 10.31
C THR A 731 -14.90 21.52 9.89
N ALA A 732 -14.64 21.60 8.59
CA ALA A 732 -13.29 21.68 8.04
C ALA A 732 -12.98 23.12 7.62
N VAL A 733 -11.80 23.62 7.99
CA VAL A 733 -11.21 24.86 7.47
C VAL A 733 -9.93 24.54 6.73
N ASP A 734 -9.62 25.28 5.68
CA ASP A 734 -8.50 24.96 4.81
C ASP A 734 -7.62 26.16 4.50
N THR A 735 -6.37 25.88 4.16
CA THR A 735 -5.47 26.87 3.57
C THR A 735 -5.74 27.01 2.06
N PRO A 736 -5.42 28.17 1.47
CA PRO A 736 -5.16 28.26 0.02
C PRO A 736 -4.08 27.26 -0.42
N TYR A 737 -3.89 27.09 -1.73
CA TYR A 737 -2.73 26.37 -2.24
C TYR A 737 -1.44 27.04 -1.78
N LEU A 738 -0.58 26.25 -1.14
CA LEU A 738 0.70 26.68 -0.58
C LEU A 738 1.82 26.31 -1.54
N ALA A 739 2.40 27.32 -2.17
CA ALA A 739 3.56 27.15 -3.03
C ALA A 739 4.76 26.63 -2.21
N ALA A 740 5.62 25.83 -2.85
CA ALA A 740 6.80 25.26 -2.20
C ALA A 740 7.75 26.33 -1.61
N SER A 741 7.78 27.51 -2.22
CA SER A 741 8.58 28.67 -1.82
C SER A 741 8.14 29.35 -0.54
N LYS A 742 6.89 29.17 -0.09
CA LYS A 742 6.41 29.81 1.15
C LYS A 742 7.20 29.31 2.35
N ASN A 743 7.71 30.18 3.19
CA ASN A 743 8.40 29.78 4.42
C ASN A 743 7.42 29.27 5.49
N LEU A 744 7.95 28.73 6.58
CA LEU A 744 7.13 28.13 7.65
C LEU A 744 6.14 29.13 8.27
N SER A 745 6.56 30.37 8.50
CA SER A 745 5.74 31.46 9.04
C SER A 745 4.56 31.82 8.13
N GLU A 746 4.78 31.91 6.81
CA GLU A 746 3.72 32.18 5.83
C GLU A 746 2.70 31.04 5.77
N VAL A 747 3.15 29.79 5.91
CA VAL A 747 2.24 28.63 5.99
C VAL A 747 1.44 28.66 7.29
N ALA A 748 2.07 28.97 8.43
CA ALA A 748 1.39 29.07 9.72
C ALA A 748 0.34 30.19 9.72
N LEU A 749 0.65 31.34 9.10
CA LEU A 749 -0.29 32.43 8.92
C LEU A 749 -1.51 31.98 8.09
N ALA A 750 -1.30 31.27 6.98
CA ALA A 750 -2.39 30.75 6.17
C ALA A 750 -3.31 29.77 6.93
N VAL A 751 -2.75 28.96 7.85
CA VAL A 751 -3.55 28.11 8.76
C VAL A 751 -4.40 28.97 9.68
N ARG A 752 -3.80 29.98 10.32
CA ARG A 752 -4.47 30.91 11.23
C ARG A 752 -5.59 31.69 10.56
N GLU A 753 -5.35 32.20 9.35
CA GLU A 753 -6.35 32.90 8.53
C GLU A 753 -7.53 31.99 8.16
N GLY A 754 -7.26 30.70 7.87
CA GLY A 754 -8.31 29.71 7.64
C GLY A 754 -9.22 29.53 8.85
N VAL A 755 -8.65 29.44 10.05
CA VAL A 755 -9.38 29.27 11.32
C VAL A 755 -10.17 30.52 11.70
N ILE A 756 -9.53 31.70 11.71
CA ILE A 756 -10.19 32.98 12.05
C ILE A 756 -11.26 33.33 11.01
N GLY A 757 -11.04 32.95 9.75
CA GLY A 757 -11.98 33.18 8.66
C GLY A 757 -13.24 32.32 8.74
N LEU A 758 -13.45 31.47 9.75
CA LEU A 758 -14.67 30.70 9.91
C LEU A 758 -15.80 31.57 10.47
N THR A 759 -16.72 31.98 9.59
CA THR A 759 -17.87 32.83 9.95
C THR A 759 -19.20 32.06 9.86
N PRO A 760 -20.28 32.54 10.52
CA PRO A 760 -21.62 31.95 10.37
C PRO A 760 -22.10 31.87 8.91
N GLU A 761 -21.76 32.83 8.06
CA GLU A 761 -22.15 32.85 6.65
C GLU A 761 -21.45 31.74 5.85
N LYS A 762 -20.19 31.43 6.17
CA LYS A 762 -19.48 30.31 5.54
C LYS A 762 -20.08 28.96 5.94
N LEU A 763 -20.53 28.83 7.19
CA LEU A 763 -21.26 27.64 7.66
C LEU A 763 -22.61 27.51 6.96
N ALA A 764 -23.36 28.61 6.82
CA ALA A 764 -24.68 28.63 6.19
C ALA A 764 -24.67 28.04 4.77
N LYS A 765 -23.68 28.38 3.94
CA LYS A 765 -23.53 27.78 2.59
C LYS A 765 -23.37 26.25 2.63
N GLY A 766 -22.65 25.74 3.63
CA GLY A 766 -22.49 24.32 3.85
C GLY A 766 -23.79 23.65 4.31
N ASP A 767 -24.56 24.34 5.14
CA ASP A 767 -25.84 23.89 5.67
C ASP A 767 -26.89 23.85 4.54
N GLU A 768 -26.97 24.90 3.72
CA GLU A 768 -27.85 24.97 2.54
C GLU A 768 -27.59 23.82 1.56
N TRP A 769 -26.31 23.47 1.36
CA TRP A 769 -25.93 22.34 0.53
C TRP A 769 -26.38 21.00 1.11
N ILE A 770 -26.19 20.77 2.42
CA ILE A 770 -26.70 19.55 3.08
C ILE A 770 -28.24 19.53 3.01
N GLN A 771 -28.90 20.66 3.25
CA GLN A 771 -30.36 20.77 3.21
C GLN A 771 -30.91 20.43 1.83
N SER A 772 -30.25 20.89 0.76
CA SER A 772 -30.62 20.53 -0.61
C SER A 772 -30.52 19.02 -0.85
N ILE A 773 -29.49 18.38 -0.29
CA ILE A 773 -29.32 16.90 -0.34
C ILE A 773 -30.40 16.19 0.49
N GLN A 774 -30.74 16.72 1.67
CA GLN A 774 -31.80 16.16 2.52
C GLN A 774 -33.17 16.21 1.83
N ASN A 775 -33.49 17.34 1.17
CA ASN A 775 -34.75 17.53 0.45
C ASN A 775 -34.99 16.49 -0.66
N VAL A 776 -33.92 15.89 -1.19
CA VAL A 776 -33.99 14.80 -2.18
C VAL A 776 -33.76 13.41 -1.57
N ASN A 777 -33.86 13.28 -0.23
CA ASN A 777 -33.60 12.07 0.55
C ASN A 777 -32.19 11.48 0.32
N GLY A 778 -31.21 12.35 0.02
CA GLY A 778 -29.88 11.97 -0.44
C GLY A 778 -28.79 11.96 0.65
N LEU A 779 -29.12 12.14 1.94
CA LEU A 779 -28.09 12.19 3.00
C LEU A 779 -27.26 10.90 3.10
N MET A 780 -27.87 9.76 2.76
CA MET A 780 -27.18 8.46 2.69
C MET A 780 -26.28 8.30 1.44
N ASP A 781 -26.27 9.30 0.56
CA ASP A 781 -25.44 9.36 -0.65
C ASP A 781 -24.20 10.24 -0.47
N LEU A 782 -23.99 10.79 0.73
CA LEU A 782 -22.74 11.43 1.09
C LEU A 782 -21.61 10.39 1.15
N THR A 783 -20.54 10.66 0.44
CA THR A 783 -19.36 9.78 0.32
C THR A 783 -18.09 10.53 0.65
N PRO A 784 -17.03 9.88 1.15
CA PRO A 784 -15.79 10.56 1.46
C PRO A 784 -15.13 11.15 0.21
N ALA A 785 -14.46 12.30 0.37
CA ALA A 785 -13.74 12.99 -0.69
C ALA A 785 -12.43 13.58 -0.14
N PHE A 786 -11.33 12.89 -0.40
CA PHE A 786 -9.99 13.27 0.07
C PHE A 786 -9.03 13.48 -1.09
N ASP A 787 -8.31 14.60 -1.03
CA ASP A 787 -7.40 15.02 -2.08
C ASP A 787 -5.98 14.51 -1.78
N PRO A 788 -5.30 13.89 -2.76
CA PRO A 788 -4.02 13.23 -2.56
C PRO A 788 -2.88 14.16 -2.09
N ASP A 789 -2.98 15.45 -2.40
CA ASP A 789 -1.99 16.51 -2.13
C ASP A 789 -2.34 17.35 -0.89
N THR A 790 -3.28 16.88 -0.06
CA THR A 790 -3.76 17.62 1.11
C THR A 790 -3.38 16.89 2.39
N LEU A 791 -2.90 17.63 3.39
CA LEU A 791 -2.72 17.18 4.77
C LEU A 791 -4.03 17.43 5.53
N TYR A 792 -4.71 16.36 5.93
CA TYR A 792 -5.90 16.43 6.78
C TYR A 792 -5.48 16.30 8.23
N VAL A 793 -5.80 17.30 9.05
CA VAL A 793 -5.42 17.35 10.46
C VAL A 793 -6.67 17.34 11.31
N ASP A 794 -6.84 16.28 12.07
CA ASP A 794 -7.85 16.17 13.11
C ASP A 794 -7.15 16.35 14.46
N ASP A 795 -7.45 17.48 15.09
CA ASP A 795 -6.67 18.08 16.17
C ASP A 795 -7.42 17.94 17.49
N TRP A 796 -7.00 16.97 18.29
CA TRP A 796 -7.60 16.65 19.58
C TRP A 796 -6.83 17.30 20.74
N THR A 797 -5.90 18.23 20.48
CA THR A 797 -5.09 18.85 21.54
C THR A 797 -5.90 19.75 22.50
N LYS A 798 -7.16 20.05 22.16
CA LYS A 798 -8.13 20.74 23.02
C LYS A 798 -9.04 19.78 23.79
N VAL A 799 -8.94 18.48 23.54
CA VAL A 799 -9.73 17.44 24.19
C VAL A 799 -8.79 16.66 25.11
N SER A 800 -8.92 16.87 26.42
CA SER A 800 -8.00 16.31 27.42
C SER A 800 -8.27 14.83 27.73
N MET A 801 -8.25 13.96 26.72
CA MET A 801 -8.46 12.51 26.90
C MET A 801 -7.41 11.89 27.86
N GLU A 802 -6.22 12.47 27.92
CA GLU A 802 -5.13 12.08 28.81
C GLU A 802 -5.42 12.29 30.31
N GLU A 803 -6.42 13.13 30.63
CA GLU A 803 -6.81 13.47 32.01
C GLU A 803 -7.95 12.58 32.55
N ILE A 804 -8.60 11.80 31.69
CA ILE A 804 -9.66 10.88 32.11
C ILE A 804 -9.06 9.85 33.06
N ASN A 805 -9.63 9.71 34.25
CA ASN A 805 -9.16 8.77 35.27
C ASN A 805 -10.30 8.32 36.18
N PHE A 806 -10.29 7.06 36.60
CA PHE A 806 -11.34 6.48 37.45
C PHE A 806 -10.86 6.36 38.90
N GLY A 807 -10.12 7.36 39.39
CA GLY A 807 -9.60 7.40 40.77
C GLY A 807 -8.32 6.61 41.02
N GLN A 808 -7.78 5.90 40.01
CA GLN A 808 -6.54 5.13 40.11
C GLN A 808 -5.41 5.66 39.22
N GLY A 809 -5.63 6.75 38.49
CA GLY A 809 -4.69 7.32 37.52
C GLY A 809 -4.68 6.58 36.17
N GLN A 810 -4.62 7.33 35.07
CA GLN A 810 -4.55 6.79 33.71
C GLN A 810 -3.12 6.82 33.21
N GLU A 811 -2.50 5.68 32.95
CA GLU A 811 -1.12 5.63 32.43
C GLU A 811 -1.02 6.08 30.98
N MET A 812 -1.93 5.58 30.13
CA MET A 812 -1.88 5.79 28.69
C MET A 812 -3.29 6.00 28.13
N PHE A 813 -3.39 6.91 27.15
CA PHE A 813 -4.51 6.97 26.23
C PHE A 813 -3.98 6.69 24.83
N CYS A 814 -4.74 5.94 24.05
CA CYS A 814 -4.51 5.90 22.62
C CYS A 814 -5.85 5.82 21.87
N GLN A 815 -5.93 6.53 20.76
CA GLN A 815 -6.98 6.36 19.77
C GLN A 815 -6.37 5.59 18.59
N PRO A 816 -6.65 4.28 18.46
CA PRO A 816 -6.12 3.50 17.37
C PRO A 816 -6.71 3.95 16.02
N LEU A 817 -5.88 4.60 15.20
CA LEU A 817 -6.26 5.02 13.85
C LEU A 817 -5.98 3.97 12.79
N GLU A 818 -5.73 2.71 13.16
CA GLU A 818 -5.78 1.60 12.22
C GLU A 818 -7.24 1.33 11.82
N VAL A 819 -7.85 2.35 11.23
CA VAL A 819 -9.18 2.29 10.68
C VAL A 819 -9.01 1.65 9.32
N GLU A 820 -9.09 0.32 9.32
CA GLU A 820 -9.36 -0.47 8.11
C GLU A 820 -10.55 0.09 7.29
N ALA A 821 -11.41 0.92 7.89
CA ALA A 821 -12.55 1.55 7.23
C ALA A 821 -12.26 2.89 6.50
N LEU A 822 -11.18 3.62 6.80
CA LEU A 822 -10.90 4.97 6.23
C LEU A 822 -9.39 5.25 6.07
N PRO A 823 -8.61 4.44 5.32
CA PRO A 823 -7.19 4.72 5.09
C PRO A 823 -7.00 5.88 4.10
N VAL A 824 -7.03 7.09 4.64
CA VAL A 824 -6.79 8.34 3.92
C VAL A 824 -5.31 8.67 3.99
N ARG A 825 -4.71 9.04 2.86
CA ARG A 825 -3.30 9.47 2.80
C ARG A 825 -3.15 10.86 3.44
N ASN A 826 -2.07 11.10 4.17
CA ASN A 826 -1.81 12.36 4.88
C ASN A 826 -2.90 12.72 5.89
N TRP A 827 -3.57 11.72 6.47
CA TRP A 827 -4.45 11.92 7.60
C TRP A 827 -3.59 11.94 8.86
N CYS A 828 -3.64 13.05 9.58
CA CYS A 828 -2.88 13.31 10.77
C CYS A 828 -3.82 13.49 11.96
N MET A 829 -3.52 12.80 13.05
CA MET A 829 -4.08 13.08 14.36
C MET A 829 -3.02 13.67 15.26
N ILE A 830 -3.44 14.64 16.07
CA ILE A 830 -2.58 15.29 17.07
C ILE A 830 -3.29 15.23 18.42
N TYR A 831 -2.60 14.69 19.42
CA TYR A 831 -3.08 14.58 20.79
C TYR A 831 -2.20 15.40 21.73
N ARG A 832 -2.76 15.81 22.87
CA ARG A 832 -1.94 16.31 23.98
C ARG A 832 -1.29 15.11 24.67
N ALA A 833 0.00 15.21 24.95
CA ALA A 833 0.70 14.17 25.70
C ALA A 833 0.44 14.32 27.21
N LYS A 834 0.36 13.20 27.93
CA LYS A 834 0.29 13.20 29.40
C LYS A 834 1.64 13.67 29.96
N ALA A 835 1.64 14.62 30.90
CA ALA A 835 2.85 14.98 31.63
C ALA A 835 3.33 13.77 32.45
N SER A 836 4.58 13.34 32.28
CA SER A 836 5.17 12.34 33.17
C SER A 836 5.34 12.96 34.55
N ASN A 837 4.94 12.23 35.61
CA ASN A 837 5.17 12.62 37.00
C ASN A 837 6.62 12.40 37.44
N ASP A 838 7.57 12.31 36.52
CA ASP A 838 8.98 12.12 36.88
C ASP A 838 9.53 13.41 37.50
N ALA A 839 9.70 13.37 38.81
CA ALA A 839 10.42 14.34 39.62
C ALA A 839 11.94 14.40 39.30
N GLY A 840 12.34 14.05 38.08
CA GLY A 840 13.73 14.00 37.63
C GLY A 840 13.86 14.42 36.17
N GLY A 841 14.13 15.71 35.93
CA GLY A 841 14.84 16.26 34.76
C GLY A 841 14.38 15.94 33.32
N GLY A 842 13.34 15.13 33.10
CA GLY A 842 12.86 14.75 31.78
C GLY A 842 12.04 15.86 31.12
N LYS A 843 12.32 16.16 29.84
CA LYS A 843 11.54 17.14 29.06
C LYS A 843 10.04 16.80 29.07
N ARG A 844 9.19 17.78 29.38
CA ARG A 844 7.73 17.63 29.39
C ARG A 844 7.22 17.31 27.97
N LEU A 845 6.53 16.18 27.78
CA LEU A 845 5.93 15.82 26.49
C LEU A 845 4.83 16.83 26.09
N GLY A 846 4.79 17.22 24.81
CA GLY A 846 3.89 18.22 24.26
C GLY A 846 2.77 17.62 23.41
N TYR A 847 3.12 17.10 22.23
CA TYR A 847 2.19 16.45 21.29
C TYR A 847 2.56 15.00 21.03
N GLN A 848 1.56 14.13 20.96
CA GLN A 848 1.67 12.80 20.35
C GLN A 848 1.01 12.86 18.97
N VAL A 849 1.70 12.37 17.95
CA VAL A 849 1.29 12.57 16.56
C VAL A 849 1.28 11.24 15.83
N GLN A 850 0.21 11.02 15.07
CA GLN A 850 0.12 9.91 14.14
C GLN A 850 -0.28 10.43 12.76
N VAL A 851 0.51 10.12 11.74
CA VAL A 851 0.23 10.53 10.35
C VAL A 851 0.35 9.35 9.38
N SER A 852 -0.63 9.21 8.49
CA SER A 852 -0.62 8.20 7.44
C SER A 852 0.23 8.64 6.25
N VAL A 853 1.15 7.79 5.83
CA VAL A 853 2.08 8.03 4.72
C VAL A 853 2.14 6.82 3.80
N PRO A 854 2.65 6.96 2.55
CA PRO A 854 2.88 5.81 1.68
C PRO A 854 3.75 4.74 2.36
N LYS A 855 3.45 3.48 2.09
CA LYS A 855 4.20 2.33 2.63
C LYS A 855 5.71 2.47 2.36
N GLY A 856 6.53 2.19 3.37
CA GLY A 856 7.98 2.33 3.38
C GLY A 856 8.51 3.73 3.68
N ARG A 857 7.69 4.70 4.11
CA ARG A 857 8.08 6.11 4.36
C ARG A 857 7.93 6.56 5.81
N ALA A 858 7.23 5.83 6.67
CA ALA A 858 6.97 6.21 8.06
C ALA A 858 8.25 6.31 8.88
N ALA A 859 9.17 5.35 8.72
CA ALA A 859 10.45 5.37 9.40
C ALA A 859 11.32 6.56 8.96
N GLU A 860 11.28 6.92 7.67
CA GLU A 860 12.01 8.08 7.15
C GLU A 860 11.45 9.39 7.70
N LEU A 861 10.12 9.53 7.74
CA LEU A 861 9.48 10.71 8.33
C LEU A 861 9.80 10.83 9.83
N ALA A 862 9.64 9.76 10.60
CA ALA A 862 9.90 9.77 12.04
C ALA A 862 11.37 10.12 12.36
N LYS A 863 12.33 9.54 11.60
CA LYS A 863 13.75 9.85 11.75
C LYS A 863 14.07 11.29 11.34
N GLY A 864 13.49 11.78 10.25
CA GLY A 864 13.66 13.15 9.79
C GLY A 864 13.15 14.18 10.80
N ILE A 865 11.98 13.92 11.39
CA ILE A 865 11.43 14.78 12.45
C ILE A 865 12.30 14.75 13.70
N ALA A 866 12.81 13.59 14.10
CA ALA A 866 13.72 13.49 15.24
C ALA A 866 15.01 14.31 14.99
N LEU A 867 15.53 14.31 13.76
CA LEU A 867 16.67 15.14 13.36
C LEU A 867 16.33 16.63 13.42
N ASP A 868 15.20 17.05 12.84
CA ASP A 868 14.78 18.45 12.89
C ASP A 868 14.62 18.93 14.33
N VAL A 869 14.08 18.11 15.22
CA VAL A 869 13.96 18.42 16.66
C VAL A 869 15.34 18.62 17.30
N GLN A 870 16.31 17.74 16.98
CA GLN A 870 17.69 17.87 17.47
C GLN A 870 18.37 19.15 16.97
N GLU A 871 18.10 19.54 15.73
CA GLU A 871 18.61 20.75 15.08
C GLU A 871 17.78 22.01 15.41
N GLY A 872 16.79 21.91 16.31
CA GLY A 872 15.91 23.03 16.65
C GLY A 872 15.14 23.60 15.45
N PHE A 873 14.89 22.79 14.43
CA PHE A 873 14.19 23.12 13.18
C PHE A 873 14.92 24.10 12.25
N ASP A 874 16.24 24.27 12.38
CA ASP A 874 17.02 25.30 11.67
C ASP A 874 16.81 25.31 10.15
N GLU A 875 16.75 24.15 9.49
CA GLU A 875 16.54 24.03 8.04
C GLU A 875 15.33 24.83 7.51
N TYR A 876 14.27 24.98 8.30
CA TYR A 876 13.02 25.59 7.83
C TYR A 876 13.02 27.11 7.84
N PHE A 877 14.10 27.72 8.32
CA PHE A 877 14.22 29.15 8.52
C PHE A 877 15.36 29.79 7.71
N TRP A 878 16.03 29.05 6.82
CA TRP A 878 16.97 29.60 5.84
C TRP A 878 16.31 30.04 4.53
#